data_AF-A0A0B7FPJ7-F1
#
_entry.id   AF-A0A0B7FPJ7-F1
#
_cell.length_a   1.000
_cell.length_b   1.000
_cell.length_c   1.000
_cell.angle_alpha   90.00
_cell.angle_beta   90.00
_cell.angle_gamma   90.00
#
_symmetry.space_group_name_H-M   'P 1'
#
loop_
_entity.id
_entity.type
_entity.pdbx_description
1 polymer ?
#
loop_
_entity_poly.entity_id
_entity_poly.type
_entity_poly.pdbx_seq_one_letter_code
_entity_poly.pdbx_strand_id
1 'polypeptide(L)'
;MITLAHPTTARHPFVDNNSTRSLDSPTMDAPKQGVLRIQSHKGKENILPSGLPRLSTRKDPNQASPVSARKVSGSQPTLGAAALRAQVDTLRAENAKLRKEHQRELHKSQEKSSQLESRVQDLVREKLTRDSEHADAEREHRMASQREAALRTALEKSETLLKQLNERLGKLAGVERKLEDMERIHSDEKRKLTTEISSLQSQLEIARTTVGEHSARLRERDTSRRFETRARDLEIRIQERDSRIRDLEEELATSEAQAQVYEGRMQVYDKRIKAYKERVRAAEQQARDTEIEVEALEMAQALGNEETSQELAYAKTLLERLAIAYGQLHESSRAKDKEIQGLEGELRDKGKRLATMEQMVVWAEEERCTLVEELDTRRSLTRTEWEEYRHPRQVEKNRSQVELDELIVAVLEEQREMRLMDIRKLELLSSSHYTPVATTSSSSSLSHSEELELARLRAECAELREEQDSLEQDLVDAAMEAEEHAHQVTAYQELQVEYASLEAEIAHLRTHSITPSANSSHVKTQTDLSRLEAEHKQLQSQFAAYKQTMEETARAATEHEARAVLLNGLQAREYSLREQMDVLRTQVARLEKDLQDEKENVKRAERRLVQAKTVEDELREDIDEMMEALDRVDRYEEAYNTLVGEVVQLGLSDKELDKLQKASEASLGVSNAKQKLRYVEEVKAELDRMVQKLTQTERERDQARAQGVDLRRELSVFQTVTGLNGWMDTSRSASTPPVRSTMAPPGRIPSVPLERIMETPGLNEGLGSMSSTRPELRALGLGLPSTRRPASAPAPAPAPADRRISRALSMALEAENMTLTE
;
A
#
# COMPACT_ATOMS: atom_id res chain seq x y z
N MET A 1 48.60 -4.21 -45.10
CA MET A 1 47.43 -4.88 -45.71
C MET A 1 46.18 -4.31 -45.06
N ILE A 2 45.39 -3.61 -45.88
CA ILE A 2 43.96 -3.25 -45.78
C ILE A 2 43.47 -2.63 -44.47
N THR A 3 43.54 -1.30 -44.43
CA THR A 3 42.73 -0.41 -43.59
C THR A 3 41.42 -0.08 -44.32
N LEU A 4 40.27 -0.36 -43.69
CA LEU A 4 38.95 0.02 -44.18
C LEU A 4 38.44 1.23 -43.38
N ALA A 5 38.23 2.33 -44.10
CA ALA A 5 37.69 3.59 -43.59
C ALA A 5 36.14 3.55 -43.60
N HIS A 6 35.52 4.04 -42.53
CA HIS A 6 34.09 4.33 -42.48
C HIS A 6 33.82 5.80 -42.84
N PRO A 7 32.72 6.12 -43.55
CA PRO A 7 32.39 7.49 -43.93
C PRO A 7 31.63 8.22 -42.82
N THR A 8 32.13 9.39 -42.48
CA THR A 8 31.53 10.41 -41.61
C THR A 8 30.31 11.05 -42.28
N THR A 9 29.14 10.93 -41.66
CA THR A 9 27.93 11.67 -42.05
C THR A 9 27.91 13.01 -41.31
N ALA A 10 28.07 14.10 -42.06
CA ALA A 10 27.98 15.46 -41.56
C ALA A 10 26.54 15.80 -41.16
N ARG A 11 26.34 16.21 -39.90
CA ARG A 11 25.11 16.84 -39.40
C ARG A 11 25.16 18.34 -39.71
N HIS A 12 24.20 18.82 -40.50
CA HIS A 12 23.86 20.25 -40.58
C HIS A 12 22.92 20.64 -39.43
N PRO A 13 23.00 21.86 -38.88
CA PRO A 13 22.14 22.30 -37.80
C PRO A 13 20.77 22.77 -38.30
N PHE A 14 19.74 22.33 -37.59
CA PHE A 14 18.37 22.82 -37.68
C PHE A 14 18.31 24.30 -37.30
N VAL A 15 17.68 25.10 -38.15
CA VAL A 15 17.27 26.48 -37.86
C VAL A 15 15.79 26.44 -37.48
N ASP A 16 15.49 26.89 -36.27
CA ASP A 16 14.15 27.15 -35.78
C ASP A 16 13.47 28.26 -36.60
N ASN A 17 12.27 27.99 -37.11
CA ASN A 17 11.36 29.00 -37.62
C ASN A 17 9.92 28.65 -37.25
N ASN A 18 9.55 29.03 -36.03
CA ASN A 18 8.15 29.23 -35.65
C ASN A 18 7.68 30.56 -36.21
N SER A 19 6.89 30.54 -37.28
CA SER A 19 6.07 31.68 -37.67
C SER A 19 4.72 31.18 -38.17
N THR A 20 3.73 31.27 -37.28
CA THR A 20 2.31 31.11 -37.56
C THR A 20 1.85 32.23 -38.49
N ARG A 21 1.64 31.92 -39.77
CA ARG A 21 0.90 32.77 -40.71
C ARG A 21 -0.42 32.09 -41.05
N SER A 22 -1.51 32.67 -40.55
CA SER A 22 -2.87 32.39 -40.99
C SER A 22 -3.02 32.79 -42.45
N LEU A 23 -3.45 31.86 -43.28
CA LEU A 23 -3.86 32.12 -44.65
C LEU A 23 -5.34 31.76 -44.78
N ASP A 24 -6.14 32.83 -44.84
CA ASP A 24 -7.53 32.80 -45.27
C ASP A 24 -7.63 32.22 -46.68
N SER A 25 -8.37 31.13 -46.81
CA SER A 25 -8.77 30.56 -48.10
C SER A 25 -10.10 31.18 -48.54
N PRO A 26 -10.19 31.82 -49.72
CA PRO A 26 -11.46 32.24 -50.27
C PRO A 26 -12.18 31.05 -50.91
N THR A 27 -13.43 30.87 -50.51
CA THR A 27 -14.48 30.12 -51.20
C THR A 27 -14.56 30.52 -52.67
N MET A 28 -14.24 29.59 -53.57
CA MET A 28 -14.51 29.72 -55.00
C MET A 28 -15.85 29.07 -55.31
N ASP A 29 -16.78 29.91 -55.76
CA ASP A 29 -18.07 29.57 -56.30
C ASP A 29 -17.95 28.64 -57.52
N ALA A 30 -18.80 27.62 -57.53
CA ALA A 30 -19.00 26.71 -58.65
C ALA A 30 -19.72 27.43 -59.81
N PRO A 31 -19.22 27.36 -61.06
CA PRO A 31 -19.99 27.81 -62.21
C PRO A 31 -20.98 26.72 -62.66
N LYS A 32 -22.22 27.18 -62.81
CA LYS A 32 -23.40 26.47 -63.31
C LYS A 32 -23.11 25.77 -64.64
N GLN A 33 -23.61 24.55 -64.75
CA GLN A 33 -23.61 23.71 -65.93
C GLN A 33 -24.24 24.45 -67.14
N GLY A 34 -23.40 24.77 -68.13
CA GLY A 34 -23.82 25.21 -69.45
C GLY A 34 -24.06 24.00 -70.35
N VAL A 35 -25.34 23.81 -70.72
CA VAL A 35 -25.80 22.80 -71.68
C VAL A 35 -25.26 23.16 -73.07
N LEU A 36 -24.18 22.51 -73.49
CA LEU A 36 -23.72 22.52 -74.89
C LEU A 36 -24.41 21.39 -75.67
N ARG A 37 -25.49 21.77 -76.36
CA ARG A 37 -26.22 20.95 -77.33
C ARG A 37 -25.40 20.85 -78.62
N ILE A 38 -24.49 19.87 -78.70
CA ILE A 38 -23.81 19.51 -79.95
C ILE A 38 -24.73 18.53 -80.70
N GLN A 39 -25.35 19.00 -81.79
CA GLN A 39 -26.09 18.14 -82.71
C GLN A 39 -25.11 17.23 -83.45
N SER A 40 -25.14 15.94 -83.11
CA SER A 40 -24.50 14.88 -83.88
C SER A 40 -25.35 14.57 -85.11
N HIS A 41 -24.95 15.02 -86.30
CA HIS A 41 -25.43 14.45 -87.56
C HIS A 41 -24.72 13.11 -87.79
N LYS A 42 -25.31 12.02 -87.27
CA LYS A 42 -24.97 10.66 -87.67
C LYS A 42 -25.61 10.36 -89.02
N GLY A 43 -24.77 9.94 -89.96
CA GLY A 43 -25.17 9.41 -91.26
C GLY A 43 -26.03 8.16 -91.13
N LYS A 44 -26.89 7.98 -92.14
CA LYS A 44 -27.39 6.68 -92.56
C LYS A 44 -26.81 6.42 -93.95
N GLU A 45 -25.72 5.68 -93.99
CA GLU A 45 -25.36 4.89 -95.15
C GLU A 45 -26.30 3.69 -95.22
N ASN A 46 -26.86 3.42 -96.39
CA ASN A 46 -27.32 2.09 -96.76
C ASN A 46 -27.21 1.91 -98.29
N ILE A 47 -26.08 1.30 -98.69
CA ILE A 47 -26.00 0.04 -99.45
C ILE A 47 -26.68 -0.01 -100.85
N LEU A 48 -25.78 0.08 -101.86
CA LEU A 48 -25.65 -0.75 -103.09
C LEU A 48 -26.72 -0.62 -104.24
N PRO A 49 -26.49 -1.22 -105.44
CA PRO A 49 -25.82 -0.58 -106.57
C PRO A 49 -26.64 -0.78 -107.88
N SER A 50 -26.02 -0.57 -109.04
CA SER A 50 -26.45 -1.01 -110.39
C SER A 50 -27.44 -0.10 -111.15
N GLY A 51 -27.10 0.18 -112.42
CA GLY A 51 -28.01 0.84 -113.35
C GLY A 51 -27.34 1.60 -114.49
N LEU A 52 -26.62 0.88 -115.37
CA LEU A 52 -26.37 1.31 -116.75
C LEU A 52 -27.68 1.70 -117.45
N PRO A 53 -27.63 2.56 -118.49
CA PRO A 53 -28.39 2.27 -119.70
C PRO A 53 -27.47 2.17 -120.92
N ARG A 54 -27.52 0.99 -121.54
CA ARG A 54 -27.05 0.69 -122.90
C ARG A 54 -27.89 1.45 -123.93
N LEU A 55 -27.19 1.97 -124.93
CA LEU A 55 -27.43 1.84 -126.39
C LEU A 55 -28.88 1.71 -126.90
N SER A 56 -29.26 2.65 -127.77
CA SER A 56 -30.11 2.41 -128.95
C SER A 56 -29.81 3.52 -129.97
N THR A 57 -28.83 3.35 -130.87
CA THR A 57 -29.01 2.89 -132.27
C THR A 57 -30.15 3.54 -133.05
N ARG A 58 -29.80 4.44 -133.98
CA ARG A 58 -30.37 4.65 -135.34
C ARG A 58 -29.99 6.07 -135.79
N LYS A 59 -29.66 6.40 -137.03
CA LYS A 59 -29.40 5.66 -138.28
C LYS A 59 -29.10 6.76 -139.30
N ASP A 60 -27.84 6.89 -139.67
CA ASP A 60 -27.35 7.09 -141.04
C ASP A 60 -27.72 8.34 -141.89
N PRO A 61 -26.90 8.60 -142.94
CA PRO A 61 -26.57 9.91 -143.48
C PRO A 61 -27.19 10.16 -144.87
N ASN A 62 -27.05 11.38 -145.40
CA ASN A 62 -27.12 11.73 -146.83
C ASN A 62 -26.45 13.10 -146.98
N GLN A 63 -25.27 13.29 -147.59
CA GLN A 63 -24.84 13.05 -148.99
C GLN A 63 -25.85 13.49 -150.06
N ALA A 64 -25.56 14.65 -150.67
CA ALA A 64 -25.72 15.01 -152.10
C ALA A 64 -25.37 16.51 -152.21
N SER A 65 -24.10 16.84 -152.47
CA SER A 65 -23.51 17.09 -153.80
C SER A 65 -23.90 18.42 -154.46
N PRO A 66 -22.93 19.11 -155.10
CA PRO A 66 -23.07 20.43 -155.71
C PRO A 66 -23.52 20.30 -157.18
N VAL A 67 -23.77 21.42 -157.89
CA VAL A 67 -23.48 21.63 -159.34
C VAL A 67 -24.24 22.85 -159.93
N SER A 68 -23.59 23.50 -160.90
CA SER A 68 -24.09 24.38 -161.97
C SER A 68 -24.48 25.82 -161.62
N ALA A 69 -23.75 26.87 -162.02
CA ALA A 69 -23.23 27.25 -163.35
C ALA A 69 -24.29 27.62 -164.40
N ARG A 70 -24.29 28.93 -164.73
CA ARG A 70 -24.58 29.63 -166.01
C ARG A 70 -25.87 29.34 -166.78
N LYS A 71 -26.60 30.43 -167.10
CA LYS A 71 -27.18 30.67 -168.43
C LYS A 71 -27.17 32.17 -168.76
N VAL A 72 -26.52 32.50 -169.87
CA VAL A 72 -26.52 33.79 -170.58
C VAL A 72 -27.17 33.53 -171.93
N SER A 73 -28.10 34.39 -172.36
CA SER A 73 -28.53 34.62 -173.75
C SER A 73 -29.21 35.98 -173.77
N GLY A 74 -29.00 36.91 -174.69
CA GLY A 74 -28.26 36.94 -175.95
C GLY A 74 -28.93 38.01 -176.81
N SER A 75 -28.15 38.87 -177.46
CA SER A 75 -28.49 39.47 -178.77
C SER A 75 -27.29 40.24 -179.32
N GLN A 76 -26.85 39.80 -180.48
CA GLN A 76 -25.85 40.36 -181.40
C GLN A 76 -26.39 41.64 -182.11
N PRO A 77 -25.62 42.42 -182.93
CA PRO A 77 -24.70 41.91 -183.97
C PRO A 77 -23.36 42.63 -184.27
N THR A 78 -22.48 41.78 -184.84
CA THR A 78 -21.50 41.98 -185.93
C THR A 78 -20.36 42.99 -185.78
N LEU A 79 -19.10 42.51 -185.72
CA LEU A 79 -17.88 43.24 -186.15
C LEU A 79 -16.64 42.31 -186.33
N GLY A 80 -16.12 42.26 -187.57
CA GLY A 80 -14.69 42.22 -187.98
C GLY A 80 -13.69 41.15 -187.48
N ALA A 81 -13.09 40.41 -188.42
CA ALA A 81 -12.08 39.35 -188.24
C ALA A 81 -10.72 39.72 -187.56
N ALA A 82 -10.55 40.93 -187.02
CA ALA A 82 -9.36 41.35 -186.28
C ALA A 82 -9.44 41.05 -184.76
N ALA A 83 -10.66 40.92 -184.21
CA ALA A 83 -10.88 40.72 -182.77
C ALA A 83 -10.55 39.28 -182.27
N LEU A 84 -10.61 38.27 -183.14
CA LEU A 84 -10.40 36.86 -182.77
C LEU A 84 -8.95 36.54 -182.37
N ARG A 85 -7.94 37.27 -182.89
CA ARG A 85 -6.54 37.04 -182.49
C ARG A 85 -6.26 37.57 -181.07
N ALA A 86 -6.81 38.73 -180.73
CA ALA A 86 -6.73 39.28 -179.37
C ALA A 86 -7.41 38.36 -178.34
N GLN A 87 -8.50 37.68 -178.74
CA GLN A 87 -9.23 36.76 -177.85
C GLN A 87 -8.48 35.44 -177.58
N VAL A 88 -7.66 34.96 -178.51
CA VAL A 88 -6.85 33.75 -178.29
C VAL A 88 -5.68 34.04 -177.35
N ASP A 89 -5.06 35.21 -177.46
CA ASP A 89 -3.97 35.60 -176.58
C ASP A 89 -4.45 35.94 -175.16
N THR A 90 -5.65 36.51 -175.00
CA THR A 90 -6.28 36.66 -173.69
C THR A 90 -6.58 35.30 -173.05
N LEU A 91 -7.09 34.32 -173.81
CA LEU A 91 -7.34 32.96 -173.29
C LEU A 91 -6.07 32.20 -172.91
N ARG A 92 -4.95 32.43 -173.62
CA ARG A 92 -3.63 31.84 -173.24
C ARG A 92 -3.07 32.48 -171.99
N ALA A 93 -3.15 33.81 -171.87
CA ALA A 93 -2.77 34.53 -170.65
C ALA A 93 -3.63 34.11 -169.46
N GLU A 94 -4.93 33.89 -169.68
CA GLU A 94 -5.87 33.42 -168.66
C GLU A 94 -5.58 31.97 -168.24
N ASN A 95 -5.29 31.08 -169.18
CA ASN A 95 -4.84 29.71 -168.84
C ASN A 95 -3.52 29.68 -168.06
N ALA A 96 -2.56 30.55 -168.41
CA ALA A 96 -1.32 30.67 -167.65
C ALA A 96 -1.57 31.21 -166.23
N LYS A 97 -2.52 32.14 -166.08
CA LYS A 97 -2.96 32.67 -164.78
C LYS A 97 -3.64 31.57 -163.95
N LEU A 98 -4.57 30.81 -164.53
CA LEU A 98 -5.25 29.69 -163.87
C LEU A 98 -4.29 28.58 -163.42
N ARG A 99 -3.26 28.25 -164.22
CA ARG A 99 -2.24 27.27 -163.79
C ARG A 99 -1.42 27.77 -162.61
N LYS A 100 -1.02 29.04 -162.61
CA LYS A 100 -0.33 29.66 -161.47
C LYS A 100 -1.24 29.77 -160.25
N GLU A 101 -2.51 30.06 -160.44
CA GLU A 101 -3.51 30.12 -159.37
C GLU A 101 -3.76 28.74 -158.78
N HIS A 102 -3.92 27.70 -159.61
CA HIS A 102 -4.04 26.32 -159.18
C HIS A 102 -2.79 25.85 -158.42
N GLN A 103 -1.57 26.18 -158.89
CA GLN A 103 -0.34 25.87 -158.14
C GLN A 103 -0.27 26.59 -156.79
N ARG A 104 -0.70 27.86 -156.72
CA ARG A 104 -0.80 28.58 -155.44
C ARG A 104 -1.85 27.97 -154.51
N GLU A 105 -2.99 27.54 -155.04
CA GLU A 105 -4.02 26.84 -154.28
C GLU A 105 -3.53 25.49 -153.77
N LEU A 106 -2.77 24.75 -154.57
CA LEU A 106 -2.20 23.45 -154.20
C LEU A 106 -1.16 23.63 -153.10
N HIS A 107 -0.26 24.62 -153.23
CA HIS A 107 0.67 25.00 -152.15
C HIS A 107 -0.07 25.45 -150.89
N LYS A 108 -1.10 26.30 -151.03
CA LYS A 108 -1.91 26.75 -149.88
C LYS A 108 -2.66 25.59 -149.22
N SER A 109 -3.13 24.62 -149.99
CA SER A 109 -3.77 23.41 -149.48
C SER A 109 -2.75 22.50 -148.79
N GLN A 110 -1.53 22.40 -149.33
CA GLN A 110 -0.44 21.64 -148.73
C GLN A 110 0.04 22.27 -147.42
N GLU A 111 0.25 23.59 -147.38
CA GLU A 111 0.58 24.33 -146.16
C GLU A 111 -0.51 24.16 -145.08
N LYS A 112 -1.79 24.25 -145.47
CA LYS A 112 -2.90 23.97 -144.55
C LYS A 112 -2.90 22.53 -144.06
N SER A 113 -2.60 21.57 -144.93
CA SER A 113 -2.46 20.15 -144.53
C SER A 113 -1.33 19.99 -143.52
N SER A 114 -0.15 20.57 -143.78
CA SER A 114 1.00 20.53 -142.86
C SER A 114 0.70 21.23 -141.52
N GLN A 115 -0.02 22.36 -141.54
CA GLN A 115 -0.46 23.05 -140.32
C GLN A 115 -1.49 22.24 -139.52
N LEU A 116 -2.41 21.56 -140.19
CA LEU A 116 -3.36 20.68 -139.53
C LEU A 116 -2.67 19.43 -138.98
N GLU A 117 -1.73 18.83 -139.73
CA GLU A 117 -0.91 17.71 -139.26
C GLU A 117 -0.07 18.10 -138.04
N SER A 118 0.60 19.26 -138.05
CA SER A 118 1.36 19.73 -136.90
C SER A 118 0.45 19.95 -135.68
N ARG A 119 -0.73 20.56 -135.90
CA ARG A 119 -1.72 20.75 -134.83
C ARG A 119 -2.24 19.43 -134.27
N VAL A 120 -2.48 18.43 -135.13
CA VAL A 120 -2.88 17.09 -134.70
C VAL A 120 -1.75 16.43 -133.89
N GLN A 121 -0.50 16.54 -134.34
CA GLN A 121 0.64 16.02 -133.58
C GLN A 121 0.79 16.70 -132.21
N ASP A 122 0.63 18.02 -132.14
CA ASP A 122 0.68 18.76 -130.88
C ASP A 122 -0.46 18.33 -129.94
N LEU A 123 -1.68 18.20 -130.45
CA LEU A 123 -2.82 17.69 -129.68
C LEU A 123 -2.63 16.24 -129.20
N VAL A 124 -1.98 15.39 -130.01
CA VAL A 124 -1.64 14.02 -129.61
C VAL A 124 -0.60 14.02 -128.49
N ARG A 125 0.44 14.85 -128.59
CA ARG A 125 1.44 15.01 -127.52
C ARG A 125 0.80 15.52 -126.23
N GLU A 126 -0.05 16.55 -126.34
CA GLU A 126 -0.77 17.14 -125.21
C GLU A 126 -1.77 16.14 -124.59
N LYS A 127 -2.41 15.30 -125.41
CA LYS A 127 -3.24 14.19 -124.91
C LYS A 127 -2.40 13.18 -124.14
N LEU A 128 -1.25 12.78 -124.66
CA LEU A 128 -0.35 11.83 -123.98
C LEU A 128 0.17 12.39 -122.66
N THR A 129 0.52 13.68 -122.60
CA THR A 129 0.92 14.31 -121.33
C THR A 129 -0.22 14.32 -120.32
N ARG A 130 -1.44 14.68 -120.74
CA ARG A 130 -2.63 14.62 -119.87
C ARG A 130 -2.96 13.20 -119.41
N ASP A 131 -2.86 12.21 -120.28
CA ASP A 131 -3.09 10.81 -119.94
C ASP A 131 -2.03 10.33 -118.91
N SER A 132 -0.77 10.78 -119.04
CA SER A 132 0.28 10.49 -118.06
C SER A 132 0.06 11.19 -116.72
N GLU A 133 -0.33 12.46 -116.72
CA GLU A 133 -0.67 13.23 -115.52
C GLU A 133 -1.88 12.62 -114.81
N HIS A 134 -2.89 12.17 -115.56
CA HIS A 134 -4.05 11.48 -115.02
C HIS A 134 -3.66 10.14 -114.38
N ALA A 135 -2.77 9.38 -115.03
CA ALA A 135 -2.27 8.13 -114.47
C ALA A 135 -1.47 8.35 -113.17
N ASP A 136 -0.68 9.42 -113.10
CA ASP A 136 0.06 9.78 -111.89
C ASP A 136 -0.85 10.30 -110.77
N ALA A 137 -1.84 11.13 -111.09
CA ALA A 137 -2.88 11.56 -110.14
C ALA A 137 -3.69 10.38 -109.60
N GLU A 138 -4.01 9.38 -110.44
CA GLU A 138 -4.65 8.14 -109.98
C GLU A 138 -3.76 7.33 -109.04
N ARG A 139 -2.45 7.22 -109.34
CA ARG A 139 -1.50 6.54 -108.44
C ARG A 139 -1.40 7.27 -107.11
N GLU A 140 -1.30 8.60 -107.13
CA GLU A 140 -1.26 9.41 -105.91
C GLU A 140 -2.54 9.26 -105.10
N HIS A 141 -3.72 9.30 -105.74
CA HIS A 141 -5.00 9.06 -105.08
C HIS A 141 -5.06 7.67 -104.43
N ARG A 142 -4.56 6.62 -105.11
CA ARG A 142 -4.48 5.27 -104.51
C ARG A 142 -3.53 5.24 -103.30
N MET A 143 -2.38 5.89 -103.38
CA MET A 143 -1.44 5.98 -102.24
C MET A 143 -2.03 6.81 -101.09
N ALA A 144 -2.73 7.90 -101.38
CA ALA A 144 -3.42 8.71 -100.38
C ALA A 144 -4.55 7.91 -99.70
N SER A 145 -5.35 7.17 -100.47
CA SER A 145 -6.38 6.29 -99.96
C SER A 145 -5.80 5.15 -99.09
N GLN A 146 -4.66 4.58 -99.48
CA GLN A 146 -3.93 3.61 -98.64
C GLN A 146 -3.41 4.22 -97.33
N ARG A 147 -2.87 5.44 -97.38
CA ARG A 147 -2.44 6.18 -96.17
C ARG A 147 -3.61 6.47 -95.26
N GLU A 148 -4.74 6.90 -95.82
CA GLU A 148 -5.96 7.17 -95.05
C GLU A 148 -6.51 5.89 -94.41
N ALA A 149 -6.56 4.78 -95.15
CA ALA A 149 -6.96 3.47 -94.61
C ALA A 149 -6.01 3.03 -93.47
N ALA A 150 -4.70 3.20 -93.63
CA ALA A 150 -3.73 2.91 -92.58
C ALA A 150 -3.96 3.77 -91.33
N LEU A 151 -4.20 5.08 -91.49
CA LEU A 151 -4.52 5.98 -90.38
C LEU A 151 -5.83 5.63 -89.68
N ARG A 152 -6.87 5.24 -90.42
CA ARG A 152 -8.15 4.76 -89.84
C ARG A 152 -7.93 3.50 -89.00
N THR A 153 -7.18 2.52 -89.50
CA THR A 153 -6.87 1.32 -88.71
C THR A 153 -6.01 1.61 -87.48
N ALA A 154 -5.11 2.60 -87.55
CA ALA A 154 -4.31 3.03 -86.41
C ALA A 154 -5.16 3.75 -85.36
N LEU A 155 -6.13 4.56 -85.80
CA LEU A 155 -7.09 5.25 -84.94
C LEU A 155 -8.05 4.26 -84.27
N GLU A 156 -8.57 3.28 -85.00
CA GLU A 156 -9.39 2.20 -84.41
C GLU A 156 -8.58 1.40 -83.36
N LYS A 157 -7.30 1.12 -83.64
CA LYS A 157 -6.41 0.49 -82.66
C LYS A 157 -6.19 1.37 -81.42
N SER A 158 -5.98 2.68 -81.57
CA SER A 158 -5.81 3.56 -80.41
C SER A 158 -7.11 3.73 -79.62
N GLU A 159 -8.27 3.78 -80.27
CA GLU A 159 -9.58 3.80 -79.61
C GLU A 159 -9.87 2.52 -78.82
N THR A 160 -9.52 1.34 -79.37
CA THR A 160 -9.66 0.07 -78.64
C THR A 160 -8.71 0.01 -77.44
N LEU A 161 -7.48 0.51 -77.56
CA LEU A 161 -6.55 0.63 -76.43
C LEU A 161 -7.06 1.61 -75.36
N LEU A 162 -7.64 2.74 -75.76
CA LEU A 162 -8.27 3.68 -74.83
C LEU A 162 -9.47 3.05 -74.10
N LYS A 163 -10.30 2.26 -74.79
CA LYS A 163 -11.37 1.49 -74.14
C LYS A 163 -10.82 0.49 -73.13
N GLN A 164 -9.77 -0.26 -73.48
CA GLN A 164 -9.11 -1.19 -72.56
C GLN A 164 -8.48 -0.48 -71.36
N LEU A 165 -7.86 0.69 -71.56
CA LEU A 165 -7.33 1.51 -70.46
C LEU A 165 -8.46 2.02 -69.56
N ASN A 166 -9.58 2.47 -70.12
CA ASN A 166 -10.74 2.89 -69.34
C ASN A 166 -11.36 1.74 -68.55
N GLU A 167 -11.44 0.53 -69.11
CA GLU A 167 -11.87 -0.66 -68.38
C GLU A 167 -10.90 -1.02 -67.25
N ARG A 168 -9.59 -0.89 -67.47
CA ARG A 168 -8.57 -1.10 -66.43
C ARG A 168 -8.67 -0.04 -65.33
N LEU A 169 -8.87 1.23 -65.69
CA LEU A 169 -9.11 2.31 -64.73
C LEU A 169 -10.39 2.08 -63.92
N GLY A 170 -11.46 1.60 -64.55
CA GLY A 170 -12.69 1.21 -63.86
C GLY A 170 -12.48 0.05 -62.87
N LYS A 171 -11.65 -0.94 -63.22
CA LYS A 171 -11.26 -2.03 -62.32
C LYS A 171 -10.39 -1.53 -61.16
N LEU A 172 -9.42 -0.65 -61.42
CA LEU A 172 -8.58 -0.03 -60.40
C LEU A 172 -9.42 0.79 -59.41
N ALA A 173 -10.31 1.65 -59.91
CA ALA A 173 -11.25 2.40 -59.07
C ALA A 173 -12.22 1.48 -58.27
N GLY A 174 -12.48 0.27 -58.77
CA GLY A 174 -13.23 -0.75 -58.04
C GLY A 174 -12.41 -1.41 -56.91
N VAL A 175 -11.11 -1.63 -57.14
CA VAL A 175 -10.19 -2.16 -56.12
C VAL A 175 -9.91 -1.10 -55.05
N GLU A 176 -9.71 0.15 -55.44
CA GLU A 176 -9.53 1.28 -54.50
C GLU A 176 -10.73 1.40 -53.56
N ARG A 177 -11.96 1.38 -54.08
CA ARG A 177 -13.17 1.38 -53.23
C ARG A 177 -13.24 0.19 -52.28
N LYS A 178 -12.88 -1.02 -52.74
CA LYS A 178 -12.82 -2.21 -51.86
C LYS A 178 -11.75 -2.08 -50.78
N LEU A 179 -10.62 -1.43 -51.09
CA LEU A 179 -9.54 -1.18 -50.14
C LEU A 179 -10.00 -0.16 -49.10
N GLU A 180 -10.64 0.93 -49.51
CA GLU A 180 -11.26 1.91 -48.60
C GLU A 180 -12.32 1.26 -47.69
N ASP A 181 -13.16 0.38 -48.23
CA ASP A 181 -14.17 -0.33 -47.44
C ASP A 181 -13.54 -1.31 -46.43
N MET A 182 -12.48 -2.02 -46.81
CA MET A 182 -11.71 -2.87 -45.89
C MET A 182 -11.02 -2.05 -44.80
N GLU A 183 -10.45 -0.88 -45.12
CA GLU A 183 -9.86 0.04 -44.15
C GLU A 183 -10.91 0.57 -43.17
N ARG A 184 -12.11 0.90 -43.65
CA ARG A 184 -13.24 1.30 -42.79
C ARG A 184 -13.63 0.17 -41.84
N ILE A 185 -13.80 -1.07 -42.34
CA ILE A 185 -14.12 -2.24 -41.53
C ILE A 185 -13.05 -2.46 -40.45
N HIS A 186 -11.77 -2.46 -40.83
CA HIS A 186 -10.67 -2.60 -39.86
C HIS A 186 -10.66 -1.47 -38.81
N SER A 187 -10.96 -0.23 -39.22
CA SER A 187 -11.02 0.90 -38.29
C SER A 187 -12.17 0.76 -37.29
N ASP A 188 -13.32 0.25 -37.74
CA ASP A 188 -14.48 0.01 -36.89
C ASP A 188 -14.29 -1.20 -35.97
N GLU A 189 -13.67 -2.28 -36.45
CA GLU A 189 -13.24 -3.41 -35.62
C GLU A 189 -12.23 -2.98 -34.56
N LYS A 190 -11.24 -2.17 -34.92
CA LYS A 190 -10.28 -1.61 -33.96
C LYS A 190 -10.96 -0.75 -32.91
N ARG A 191 -11.95 0.07 -33.29
CA ARG A 191 -12.76 0.83 -32.32
C ARG A 191 -13.54 -0.09 -31.40
N LYS A 192 -14.22 -1.13 -31.94
CA LYS A 192 -14.96 -2.13 -31.15
C LYS A 192 -14.06 -2.84 -30.14
N LEU A 193 -12.90 -3.34 -30.58
CA LEU A 193 -11.92 -3.97 -29.70
C LEU A 193 -11.40 -3.00 -28.63
N THR A 194 -11.17 -1.73 -28.99
CA THR A 194 -10.76 -0.71 -28.01
C THR A 194 -11.85 -0.49 -26.95
N THR A 195 -13.12 -0.40 -27.35
CA THR A 195 -14.24 -0.26 -26.39
C THR A 195 -14.43 -1.50 -25.52
N GLU A 196 -14.21 -2.70 -26.07
CA GLU A 196 -14.26 -3.95 -25.32
C GLU A 196 -13.11 -4.04 -24.31
N ILE A 197 -11.88 -3.68 -24.71
CA ILE A 197 -10.74 -3.61 -23.80
C ILE A 197 -11.01 -2.62 -22.66
N SER A 198 -11.53 -1.43 -22.94
CA SER A 198 -11.88 -0.46 -21.90
C SER A 198 -12.99 -0.97 -20.98
N SER A 199 -13.99 -1.70 -21.52
CA SER A 199 -15.04 -2.33 -20.73
C SER A 199 -14.49 -3.42 -19.81
N LEU A 200 -13.65 -4.32 -20.32
CA LEU A 200 -13.01 -5.38 -19.54
C LEU A 200 -12.05 -4.81 -18.49
N GLN A 201 -11.31 -3.74 -18.80
CA GLN A 201 -10.49 -3.03 -17.83
C GLN A 201 -11.34 -2.43 -16.70
N SER A 202 -12.49 -1.83 -17.02
CA SER A 202 -13.43 -1.33 -16.01
C SER A 202 -14.01 -2.46 -15.15
N GLN A 203 -14.38 -3.60 -15.75
CA GLN A 203 -14.86 -4.77 -15.00
C GLN A 203 -13.78 -5.36 -14.08
N LEU A 204 -12.53 -5.41 -14.54
CA LEU A 204 -11.40 -5.89 -13.75
C LEU A 204 -11.12 -4.96 -12.56
N GLU A 205 -11.23 -3.65 -12.75
CA GLU A 205 -11.09 -2.69 -11.66
C GLU A 205 -12.21 -2.84 -10.62
N ILE A 206 -13.46 -3.03 -11.04
CA ILE A 206 -14.59 -3.34 -10.13
C ILE A 206 -14.35 -4.67 -9.39
N ALA A 207 -13.81 -5.69 -10.06
CA ALA A 207 -13.46 -6.96 -9.42
C ALA A 207 -12.33 -6.78 -8.37
N ARG A 208 -11.36 -5.91 -8.65
CA ARG A 208 -10.28 -5.59 -7.69
C ARG A 208 -10.80 -4.83 -6.48
N THR A 209 -11.68 -3.84 -6.66
CA THR A 209 -12.25 -3.08 -5.54
C THR A 209 -13.13 -3.98 -4.67
N THR A 210 -13.98 -4.83 -5.26
CA THR A 210 -14.80 -5.79 -4.50
C THR A 210 -13.97 -6.81 -3.73
N VAL A 211 -12.87 -7.34 -4.30
CA VAL A 211 -11.93 -8.20 -3.56
C VAL A 211 -11.24 -7.41 -2.42
N GLY A 212 -10.89 -6.16 -2.66
CA GLY A 212 -10.36 -5.24 -1.65
C GLY A 212 -11.32 -5.08 -0.47
N GLU A 213 -12.59 -4.80 -0.74
CA GLU A 213 -13.66 -4.69 0.27
C GLU A 213 -13.88 -5.99 1.03
N HIS A 214 -13.92 -7.14 0.34
CA HIS A 214 -14.01 -8.44 1.00
C HIS A 214 -12.83 -8.72 1.93
N SER A 215 -11.61 -8.34 1.53
CA SER A 215 -10.42 -8.44 2.38
C SER A 215 -10.51 -7.53 3.61
N ALA A 216 -11.06 -6.31 3.46
CA ALA A 216 -11.26 -5.38 4.56
C ALA A 216 -12.30 -5.93 5.56
N ARG A 217 -13.44 -6.44 5.06
CA ARG A 217 -14.46 -7.10 5.90
C ARG A 217 -13.91 -8.32 6.64
N LEU A 218 -12.99 -9.07 6.03
CA LEU A 218 -12.35 -10.21 6.69
C LEU A 218 -11.44 -9.77 7.83
N ARG A 219 -10.64 -8.71 7.63
CA ARG A 219 -9.81 -8.12 8.70
C ARG A 219 -10.65 -7.58 9.84
N GLU A 220 -11.76 -6.90 9.53
CA GLU A 220 -12.73 -6.43 10.52
C GLU A 220 -13.33 -7.59 11.32
N ARG A 221 -13.68 -8.71 10.66
CA ARG A 221 -14.14 -9.91 11.35
C ARG A 221 -13.08 -10.50 12.28
N ASP A 222 -11.81 -10.47 11.89
CA ASP A 222 -10.72 -10.94 12.75
C ASP A 222 -10.44 -10.00 13.93
N THR A 223 -10.61 -8.68 13.78
CA THR A 223 -10.55 -7.76 14.92
C THR A 223 -11.75 -7.96 15.85
N SER A 224 -12.96 -8.16 15.34
CA SER A 224 -14.14 -8.53 16.15
C SER A 224 -13.90 -9.82 16.94
N ARG A 225 -13.30 -10.86 16.31
CA ARG A 225 -12.93 -12.11 17.00
C ARG A 225 -11.94 -11.88 18.14
N ARG A 226 -10.96 -10.98 17.96
CA ARG A 226 -10.01 -10.62 19.03
C ARG A 226 -10.70 -9.93 20.20
N PHE A 227 -11.67 -9.06 19.93
CA PHE A 227 -12.49 -8.45 20.98
C PHE A 227 -13.37 -9.48 21.69
N GLU A 228 -13.97 -10.42 20.97
CA GLU A 228 -14.71 -11.53 21.59
C GLU A 228 -13.84 -12.40 22.50
N THR A 229 -12.62 -12.74 22.08
CA THR A 229 -11.70 -13.49 22.96
C THR A 229 -11.32 -12.71 24.21
N ARG A 230 -11.04 -11.40 24.08
CA ARG A 230 -10.78 -10.54 25.25
C ARG A 230 -11.99 -10.43 26.17
N ALA A 231 -13.20 -10.36 25.62
CA ALA A 231 -14.43 -10.34 26.40
C ALA A 231 -14.61 -11.65 27.20
N ARG A 232 -14.40 -12.82 26.57
CA ARG A 232 -14.44 -14.12 27.25
C ARG A 232 -13.36 -14.23 28.34
N ASP A 233 -12.14 -13.76 28.09
CA ASP A 233 -11.07 -13.77 29.09
C ASP A 233 -11.42 -12.88 30.31
N LEU A 234 -12.06 -11.73 30.07
CA LEU A 234 -12.55 -10.86 31.14
C LEU A 234 -13.70 -11.52 31.91
N GLU A 235 -14.62 -12.21 31.24
CA GLU A 235 -15.69 -12.99 31.91
C GLU A 235 -15.12 -14.09 32.82
N ILE A 236 -14.11 -14.84 32.35
CA ILE A 236 -13.44 -15.87 33.17
C ILE A 236 -12.79 -15.23 34.41
N ARG A 237 -12.07 -14.12 34.26
CA ARG A 237 -11.46 -13.41 35.40
C ARG A 237 -12.48 -12.87 36.40
N ILE A 238 -13.66 -12.45 35.92
CA ILE A 238 -14.76 -12.03 36.80
C ILE A 238 -15.28 -13.24 37.58
N GLN A 239 -15.52 -14.38 36.91
CA GLN A 239 -15.95 -15.61 37.58
C GLN A 239 -14.95 -16.11 38.63
N GLU A 240 -13.64 -16.04 38.35
CA GLU A 240 -12.57 -16.38 39.29
C GLU A 240 -12.56 -15.44 40.52
N ARG A 241 -12.82 -14.15 40.31
CA ARG A 241 -12.96 -13.19 41.41
C ARG A 241 -14.20 -13.46 42.24
N ASP A 242 -15.32 -13.79 41.60
CA ASP A 242 -16.58 -14.13 42.29
C ASP A 242 -16.48 -15.44 43.08
N SER A 243 -15.74 -16.44 42.60
CA SER A 243 -15.43 -17.63 43.42
C SER A 243 -14.55 -17.27 44.61
N ARG A 244 -13.51 -16.45 44.41
CA ARG A 244 -12.63 -16.02 45.50
C ARG A 244 -13.35 -15.18 46.55
N ILE A 245 -14.30 -14.33 46.14
CA ILE A 245 -15.14 -13.57 47.08
C ILE A 245 -15.99 -14.53 47.92
N ARG A 246 -16.62 -15.55 47.30
CA ARG A 246 -17.40 -16.56 48.03
C ARG A 246 -16.55 -17.35 49.02
N ASP A 247 -15.33 -17.74 48.63
CA ASP A 247 -14.41 -18.45 49.54
C ASP A 247 -14.03 -17.56 50.75
N LEU A 248 -13.77 -16.27 50.52
CA LEU A 248 -13.49 -15.30 51.59
C LEU A 248 -14.71 -15.04 52.48
N GLU A 249 -15.92 -15.02 51.93
CA GLU A 249 -17.16 -14.92 52.69
C GLU A 249 -17.37 -16.15 53.59
N GLU A 250 -17.05 -17.35 53.10
CA GLU A 250 -17.09 -18.58 53.90
C GLU A 250 -16.02 -18.58 55.01
N GLU A 251 -14.77 -18.19 54.69
CA GLU A 251 -13.71 -18.01 55.68
C GLU A 251 -14.12 -17.01 56.77
N LEU A 252 -14.69 -15.86 56.37
CA LEU A 252 -15.19 -14.87 57.30
C LEU A 252 -16.29 -15.45 58.20
N ALA A 253 -17.28 -16.14 57.63
CA ALA A 253 -18.35 -16.79 58.38
C ALA A 253 -17.83 -17.84 59.38
N THR A 254 -16.81 -18.62 59.01
CA THR A 254 -16.18 -19.58 59.94
C THR A 254 -15.43 -18.87 61.06
N SER A 255 -14.73 -17.77 60.75
CA SER A 255 -14.01 -16.95 61.76
C SER A 255 -14.98 -16.27 62.73
N GLU A 256 -16.13 -15.78 62.25
CA GLU A 256 -17.20 -15.22 63.07
C GLU A 256 -17.83 -16.29 63.98
N ALA A 257 -18.08 -17.49 63.47
CA ALA A 257 -18.56 -18.61 64.27
C ALA A 257 -17.54 -19.00 65.37
N GLN A 258 -16.24 -19.00 65.06
CA GLN A 258 -15.19 -19.22 66.06
C GLN A 258 -15.18 -18.12 67.12
N ALA A 259 -15.32 -16.86 66.72
CA ALA A 259 -15.39 -15.73 67.65
C ALA A 259 -16.58 -15.86 68.62
N GLN A 260 -17.76 -16.26 68.13
CA GLN A 260 -18.94 -16.53 68.97
C GLN A 260 -18.69 -17.67 69.97
N VAL A 261 -17.97 -18.72 69.57
CA VAL A 261 -17.58 -19.81 70.49
C VAL A 261 -16.65 -19.29 71.59
N TYR A 262 -15.68 -18.44 71.27
CA TYR A 262 -14.81 -17.82 72.26
C TYR A 262 -15.57 -16.88 73.19
N GLU A 263 -16.51 -16.10 72.67
CA GLU A 263 -17.40 -15.26 73.46
C GLU A 263 -18.23 -16.10 74.45
N GLY A 264 -18.80 -17.21 73.99
CA GLY A 264 -19.50 -18.16 74.85
C GLY A 264 -18.61 -18.74 75.96
N ARG A 265 -17.35 -19.10 75.66
CA ARG A 265 -16.37 -19.55 76.66
C ARG A 265 -16.04 -18.46 77.67
N MET A 266 -15.86 -17.22 77.23
CA MET A 266 -15.63 -16.07 78.10
C MET A 266 -16.79 -15.86 79.06
N GLN A 267 -18.03 -15.94 78.60
CA GLN A 267 -19.22 -15.85 79.46
C GLN A 267 -19.27 -16.97 80.52
N VAL A 268 -18.82 -18.19 80.18
CA VAL A 268 -18.70 -19.29 81.14
C VAL A 268 -17.63 -19.00 82.19
N TYR A 269 -16.46 -18.48 81.78
CA TYR A 269 -15.42 -18.06 82.72
C TYR A 269 -15.87 -16.93 83.63
N ASP A 270 -16.58 -15.93 83.10
CA ASP A 270 -17.14 -14.84 83.90
C ASP A 270 -18.15 -15.33 84.94
N LYS A 271 -19.04 -16.26 84.56
CA LYS A 271 -19.95 -16.92 85.51
C LYS A 271 -19.18 -17.67 86.59
N ARG A 272 -18.12 -18.39 86.21
CA ARG A 272 -17.27 -19.14 87.16
C ARG A 272 -16.51 -18.20 88.10
N ILE A 273 -15.97 -17.09 87.61
CA ILE A 273 -15.33 -16.05 88.42
C ILE A 273 -16.33 -15.43 89.39
N LYS A 274 -17.55 -15.11 88.95
CA LYS A 274 -18.63 -14.61 89.84
C LYS A 274 -18.94 -15.62 90.95
N ALA A 275 -19.11 -16.90 90.63
CA ALA A 275 -19.34 -17.95 91.61
C ALA A 275 -18.17 -18.10 92.59
N TYR A 276 -16.92 -17.99 92.14
CA TYR A 276 -15.75 -17.97 93.03
C TYR A 276 -15.75 -16.75 93.95
N LYS A 277 -16.05 -15.55 93.44
CA LYS A 277 -16.16 -14.33 94.25
C LYS A 277 -17.25 -14.46 95.32
N GLU A 278 -18.38 -15.07 95.00
CA GLU A 278 -19.45 -15.34 95.98
C GLU A 278 -19.02 -16.36 97.03
N ARG A 279 -18.33 -17.44 96.65
CA ARG A 279 -17.75 -18.40 97.61
C ARG A 279 -16.74 -17.75 98.53
N VAL A 280 -15.88 -16.86 98.01
CA VAL A 280 -14.92 -16.11 98.82
C VAL A 280 -15.65 -15.19 99.81
N ARG A 281 -16.66 -14.43 99.36
CA ARG A 281 -17.47 -13.59 100.27
C ARG A 281 -18.19 -14.42 101.35
N ALA A 282 -18.70 -15.60 101.01
CA ALA A 282 -19.32 -16.49 101.98
C ALA A 282 -18.31 -17.01 103.00
N ALA A 283 -17.10 -17.39 102.56
CA ALA A 283 -16.01 -17.81 103.44
C ALA A 283 -15.50 -16.66 104.33
N GLU A 284 -15.39 -15.44 103.79
CA GLU A 284 -15.05 -14.24 104.56
C GLU A 284 -16.11 -13.93 105.62
N GLN A 285 -17.39 -14.06 105.28
CA GLN A 285 -18.47 -13.87 106.24
C GLN A 285 -18.44 -14.94 107.34
N GLN A 286 -18.24 -16.21 106.97
CA GLN A 286 -18.07 -17.29 107.93
C GLN A 286 -16.86 -17.05 108.84
N ALA A 287 -15.75 -16.54 108.30
CA ALA A 287 -14.56 -16.20 109.09
C ALA A 287 -14.87 -15.08 110.10
N ARG A 288 -15.60 -14.04 109.70
CA ARG A 288 -16.05 -12.97 110.61
C ARG A 288 -16.99 -13.50 111.70
N ASP A 289 -17.91 -14.38 111.34
CA ASP A 289 -18.84 -14.96 112.30
C ASP A 289 -18.07 -15.81 113.34
N THR A 290 -17.05 -16.57 112.91
CA THR A 290 -16.16 -17.30 113.83
C THR A 290 -15.26 -16.37 114.65
N GLU A 291 -14.83 -15.23 114.08
CA GLU A 291 -14.03 -14.23 114.80
C GLU A 291 -14.85 -13.59 115.92
N ILE A 292 -16.11 -13.24 115.66
CA ILE A 292 -17.06 -12.75 116.69
C ILE A 292 -17.31 -13.82 117.77
N GLU A 293 -17.42 -15.10 117.38
CA GLU A 293 -17.58 -16.20 118.33
C GLU A 293 -16.34 -16.38 119.22
N VAL A 294 -15.14 -16.25 118.65
CA VAL A 294 -13.87 -16.26 119.40
C VAL A 294 -13.78 -15.05 120.33
N GLU A 295 -14.08 -13.84 119.86
CA GLU A 295 -14.11 -12.64 120.70
C GLU A 295 -15.12 -12.75 121.85
N ALA A 296 -16.28 -13.36 121.61
CA ALA A 296 -17.27 -13.62 122.66
C ALA A 296 -16.77 -14.65 123.70
N LEU A 297 -16.06 -15.69 123.26
CA LEU A 297 -15.41 -16.66 124.15
C LEU A 297 -14.26 -16.03 124.94
N GLU A 298 -13.47 -15.13 124.35
CA GLU A 298 -12.41 -14.39 125.02
C GLU A 298 -12.97 -13.40 126.07
N MET A 299 -14.06 -12.70 125.77
CA MET A 299 -14.77 -11.85 126.74
C MET A 299 -15.35 -12.67 127.91
N ALA A 300 -15.86 -13.87 127.65
CA ALA A 300 -16.35 -14.77 128.70
C ALA A 300 -15.20 -15.30 129.57
N GLN A 301 -14.02 -15.56 129.01
CA GLN A 301 -12.82 -15.92 129.77
C GLN A 301 -12.27 -14.76 130.60
N ALA A 302 -12.33 -13.52 130.10
CA ALA A 302 -11.89 -12.34 130.84
C ALA A 302 -12.72 -12.09 132.11
N LEU A 303 -14.02 -12.36 132.07
CA LEU A 303 -14.92 -12.25 133.23
C LEU A 303 -14.72 -13.36 134.28
N GLY A 304 -14.20 -14.54 133.90
CA GLY A 304 -13.82 -15.60 134.84
C GLY A 304 -12.46 -15.37 135.53
N ASN A 305 -11.62 -14.48 134.99
CA ASN A 305 -10.27 -14.24 135.50
C ASN A 305 -10.20 -13.13 136.58
N GLU A 306 -11.27 -12.36 136.81
CA GLU A 306 -11.31 -11.34 137.86
C GLU A 306 -11.48 -11.93 139.28
N GLU A 307 -12.11 -13.10 139.41
CA GLU A 307 -12.24 -13.81 140.71
C GLU A 307 -10.93 -14.49 141.13
N THR A 308 -10.16 -15.03 140.17
CA THR A 308 -8.85 -15.66 140.44
C THR A 308 -7.73 -14.64 140.75
N SER A 309 -7.90 -13.39 140.32
CA SER A 309 -6.95 -12.29 140.57
C SER A 309 -6.96 -11.81 142.04
N GLN A 310 -8.13 -11.86 142.69
CA GLN A 310 -8.26 -11.50 144.11
C GLN A 310 -7.67 -12.58 145.04
N GLU A 311 -7.76 -13.86 144.66
CA GLU A 311 -7.14 -14.97 145.40
C GLU A 311 -5.60 -14.99 145.25
N LEU A 312 -5.08 -14.58 144.08
CA LEU A 312 -3.64 -14.45 143.82
C LEU A 312 -2.98 -13.31 144.62
N ALA A 313 -3.70 -12.22 144.88
CA ALA A 313 -3.21 -11.12 145.71
C ALA A 313 -3.04 -11.53 147.19
N TYR A 314 -3.93 -12.38 147.72
CA TYR A 314 -3.81 -12.94 149.07
C TYR A 314 -2.64 -13.93 149.17
N ALA A 315 -2.45 -14.79 148.15
CA ALA A 315 -1.32 -15.73 148.08
C ALA A 315 0.06 -15.03 147.98
N LYS A 316 0.13 -13.88 147.30
CA LYS A 316 1.38 -13.12 147.11
C LYS A 316 1.92 -12.52 148.42
N THR A 317 1.04 -12.03 149.30
CA THR A 317 1.45 -11.50 150.62
C THR A 317 1.91 -12.60 151.60
N LEU A 318 1.42 -13.83 151.44
CA LEU A 318 1.86 -14.99 152.22
C LEU A 318 3.23 -15.50 151.75
N LEU A 319 3.51 -15.42 150.44
CA LEU A 319 4.79 -15.78 149.84
C LEU A 319 5.93 -14.80 150.17
N GLU A 320 5.66 -13.50 150.29
CA GLU A 320 6.68 -12.51 150.72
C GLU A 320 7.14 -12.73 152.17
N ARG A 321 6.25 -13.19 153.07
CA ARG A 321 6.64 -13.57 154.44
C ARG A 321 7.49 -14.83 154.48
N LEU A 322 7.26 -15.78 153.57
CA LEU A 322 8.09 -16.98 153.42
C LEU A 322 9.46 -16.67 152.79
N ALA A 323 9.54 -15.76 151.83
CA ALA A 323 10.79 -15.37 151.18
C ALA A 323 11.79 -14.70 152.16
N ILE A 324 11.30 -13.90 153.11
CA ILE A 324 12.15 -13.27 154.15
C ILE A 324 12.70 -14.34 155.12
N ALA A 325 11.89 -15.35 155.47
CA ALA A 325 12.34 -16.46 156.33
C ALA A 325 13.37 -17.38 155.64
N TYR A 326 13.23 -17.60 154.32
CA TYR A 326 14.21 -18.36 153.53
C TYR A 326 15.53 -17.59 153.30
N GLY A 327 15.49 -16.26 153.19
CA GLY A 327 16.70 -15.43 153.09
C GLY A 327 17.60 -15.53 154.33
N GLN A 328 17.01 -15.53 155.53
CA GLN A 328 17.73 -15.67 156.80
C GLN A 328 18.35 -17.08 156.98
N LEU A 329 17.69 -18.13 156.44
CA LEU A 329 18.23 -19.49 156.40
C LEU A 329 19.42 -19.61 155.43
N HIS A 330 19.37 -18.90 154.30
CA HIS A 330 20.41 -18.92 153.27
C HIS A 330 21.69 -18.18 153.68
N GLU A 331 21.56 -17.10 154.47
CA GLU A 331 22.69 -16.39 155.08
C GLU A 331 23.37 -17.22 156.18
N SER A 332 22.58 -17.98 156.96
CA SER A 332 23.11 -18.95 157.94
C SER A 332 23.86 -20.11 157.25
N SER A 333 23.39 -20.58 156.09
CA SER A 333 24.09 -21.59 155.28
C SER A 333 25.41 -21.05 154.72
N ARG A 334 25.42 -19.82 154.17
CA ARG A 334 26.64 -19.20 153.64
C ARG A 334 27.70 -18.91 154.71
N ALA A 335 27.30 -18.69 155.97
CA ALA A 335 28.22 -18.56 157.09
C ALA A 335 28.92 -19.91 157.41
N LYS A 336 28.19 -21.02 157.36
CA LYS A 336 28.75 -22.37 157.53
C LYS A 336 29.61 -22.80 156.34
N ASP A 337 29.25 -22.42 155.12
CA ASP A 337 30.05 -22.72 153.93
C ASP A 337 31.41 -21.99 153.92
N LYS A 338 31.51 -20.81 154.55
CA LYS A 338 32.79 -20.12 154.76
C LYS A 338 33.66 -20.79 155.83
N GLU A 339 33.03 -21.39 156.84
CA GLU A 339 33.73 -22.19 157.88
C GLU A 339 34.26 -23.51 157.28
N ILE A 340 33.47 -24.15 156.40
CA ILE A 340 33.88 -25.33 155.63
C ILE A 340 35.05 -24.99 154.68
N GLN A 341 35.00 -23.87 153.97
CA GLN A 341 36.12 -23.42 153.12
C GLN A 341 37.40 -23.10 153.90
N GLY A 342 37.28 -22.63 155.15
CA GLY A 342 38.42 -22.47 156.06
C GLY A 342 39.06 -23.81 156.44
N LEU A 343 38.24 -24.81 156.78
CA LEU A 343 38.72 -26.16 157.11
C LEU A 343 39.28 -26.92 155.89
N GLU A 344 38.76 -26.68 154.69
CA GLU A 344 39.31 -27.20 153.43
C GLU A 344 40.65 -26.56 153.03
N GLY A 345 40.92 -25.32 153.48
CA GLY A 345 42.23 -24.68 153.38
C GLY A 345 43.27 -25.37 154.26
N GLU A 346 42.92 -25.64 155.52
CA GLU A 346 43.79 -26.37 156.45
C GLU A 346 44.05 -27.83 156.02
N LEU A 347 43.07 -28.49 155.40
CA LEU A 347 43.22 -29.81 154.79
C LEU A 347 44.13 -29.79 153.56
N ARG A 348 44.09 -28.73 152.74
CA ARG A 348 45.03 -28.55 151.62
C ARG A 348 46.47 -28.30 152.10
N ASP A 349 46.66 -27.57 153.20
CA ASP A 349 47.99 -27.34 153.75
C ASP A 349 48.55 -28.57 154.49
N LYS A 350 47.69 -29.41 155.08
CA LYS A 350 48.06 -30.76 155.54
C LYS A 350 48.34 -31.73 154.38
N GLY A 351 47.62 -31.60 153.26
CA GLY A 351 47.87 -32.32 152.02
C GLY A 351 49.22 -31.98 151.40
N LYS A 352 49.65 -30.70 151.44
CA LYS A 352 51.01 -30.30 151.01
C LYS A 352 52.11 -30.87 151.93
N ARG A 353 51.84 -31.03 153.23
CA ARG A 353 52.75 -31.70 154.17
C ARG A 353 52.82 -33.22 153.97
N LEU A 354 51.70 -33.83 153.56
CA LEU A 354 51.65 -35.24 153.14
C LEU A 354 52.37 -35.47 151.81
N ALA A 355 52.24 -34.57 150.83
CA ALA A 355 52.97 -34.63 149.56
C ALA A 355 54.49 -34.48 149.75
N THR A 356 54.94 -33.67 150.72
CA THR A 356 56.37 -33.61 151.10
C THR A 356 56.84 -34.86 151.86
N MET A 357 55.97 -35.55 152.58
CA MET A 357 56.28 -36.87 153.15
C MET A 357 56.28 -37.98 152.09
N GLU A 358 55.37 -37.92 151.11
CA GLU A 358 55.34 -38.83 149.96
C GLU A 358 56.57 -38.66 149.06
N GLN A 359 57.11 -37.45 148.90
CA GLN A 359 58.41 -37.25 148.24
C GLN A 359 59.60 -37.87 149.01
N MET A 360 59.55 -37.97 150.34
CA MET A 360 60.56 -38.73 151.11
C MET A 360 60.35 -40.24 151.02
N VAL A 361 59.12 -40.70 150.81
CA VAL A 361 58.80 -42.12 150.57
C VAL A 361 59.21 -42.54 149.16
N VAL A 362 59.04 -41.68 148.15
CA VAL A 362 59.51 -41.91 146.78
C VAL A 362 61.04 -41.98 146.72
N TRP A 363 61.76 -41.17 147.50
CA TRP A 363 63.22 -41.28 147.62
C TRP A 363 63.67 -42.58 148.31
N ALA A 364 62.88 -43.11 149.24
CA ALA A 364 63.09 -44.41 149.88
C ALA A 364 62.63 -45.60 148.99
N GLU A 365 61.73 -45.37 148.03
CA GLU A 365 61.31 -46.32 147.01
C GLU A 365 62.26 -46.34 145.80
N GLU A 366 62.98 -45.25 145.53
CA GLU A 366 64.06 -45.16 144.53
C GLU A 366 65.30 -45.98 144.95
N GLU A 367 65.63 -46.09 146.24
CA GLU A 367 66.57 -47.09 146.77
C GLU A 367 66.05 -48.55 146.67
N ARG A 368 64.74 -48.72 146.52
CA ARG A 368 64.10 -50.03 146.27
C ARG A 368 64.02 -50.37 144.78
N CYS A 369 64.02 -49.36 143.90
CA CYS A 369 63.97 -49.51 142.45
C CYS A 369 65.35 -49.83 141.85
N THR A 370 66.46 -49.43 142.48
CA THR A 370 67.81 -49.88 142.09
C THR A 370 68.05 -51.39 142.31
N LEU A 371 67.27 -52.04 143.19
CA LEU A 371 67.23 -53.50 143.37
C LEU A 371 66.23 -54.22 142.45
N VAL A 372 65.38 -53.49 141.74
CA VAL A 372 64.40 -54.06 140.77
C VAL A 372 64.87 -53.84 139.33
N GLU A 373 65.67 -52.80 139.06
CA GLU A 373 66.30 -52.53 137.75
C GLU A 373 67.51 -53.46 137.43
N GLU A 374 67.96 -54.29 138.38
CA GLU A 374 68.82 -55.47 138.13
C GLU A 374 68.07 -56.63 137.44
N LEU A 375 66.74 -56.61 137.34
CA LEU A 375 65.97 -57.68 136.70
C LEU A 375 65.24 -57.30 135.41
N ASP A 376 65.04 -56.02 135.10
CA ASP A 376 64.22 -55.64 133.93
C ASP A 376 64.89 -54.68 132.94
N THR A 377 66.24 -54.64 132.93
CA THR A 377 67.03 -54.29 131.74
C THR A 377 66.99 -55.42 130.69
N ARG A 378 65.80 -55.91 130.32
CA ARG A 378 65.71 -56.91 129.27
C ARG A 378 64.50 -56.90 128.36
N ARG A 379 63.83 -55.77 128.16
CA ARG A 379 63.04 -55.37 126.96
C ARG A 379 62.25 -54.10 127.31
N SER A 380 62.90 -53.00 127.67
CA SER A 380 63.54 -52.12 126.72
C SER A 380 62.89 -52.10 125.32
N LEU A 381 62.21 -50.97 125.07
CA LEU A 381 62.41 -50.13 123.88
C LEU A 381 61.82 -50.72 122.59
N THR A 382 61.05 -50.03 121.77
CA THR A 382 60.90 -48.60 121.40
C THR A 382 60.10 -48.67 120.08
N ARG A 383 59.50 -47.66 119.45
CA ARG A 383 59.95 -46.31 119.10
C ARG A 383 58.79 -45.74 118.24
N THR A 384 58.28 -44.55 118.56
CA THR A 384 58.49 -43.26 117.84
C THR A 384 57.78 -43.18 116.48
N GLU A 385 56.79 -42.29 116.33
CA GLU A 385 56.92 -40.90 115.79
C GLU A 385 57.07 -40.84 114.26
N TRP A 386 56.85 -39.63 113.71
CA TRP A 386 57.17 -39.14 112.36
C TRP A 386 56.11 -39.46 111.27
N GLU A 387 55.72 -38.61 110.31
CA GLU A 387 55.81 -37.16 110.02
C GLU A 387 55.16 -36.90 108.63
N GLU A 388 54.86 -35.63 108.31
CA GLU A 388 55.05 -34.94 107.00
C GLU A 388 54.20 -35.13 105.70
N TYR A 389 53.72 -33.95 105.20
CA TYR A 389 53.68 -33.36 103.83
C TYR A 389 53.06 -34.06 102.58
N ARG A 390 52.37 -33.24 101.73
CA ARG A 390 52.75 -32.89 100.32
C ARG A 390 51.54 -32.54 99.39
N HIS A 391 51.49 -31.32 98.84
CA HIS A 391 50.83 -30.93 97.55
C HIS A 391 51.84 -31.09 96.38
N PRO A 392 51.56 -30.95 95.03
CA PRO A 392 50.41 -30.41 94.26
C PRO A 392 50.06 -31.16 92.91
N ARG A 393 49.25 -30.52 92.02
CA ARG A 393 49.17 -30.57 90.51
C ARG A 393 48.02 -31.30 89.74
N GLN A 394 47.21 -30.46 89.06
CA GLN A 394 47.01 -30.32 87.59
C GLN A 394 45.87 -31.07 86.82
N VAL A 395 45.26 -30.33 85.87
CA VAL A 395 44.64 -30.68 84.56
C VAL A 395 43.10 -30.62 84.41
N GLU A 396 42.67 -29.54 83.73
CA GLU A 396 41.69 -29.38 82.62
C GLU A 396 40.20 -29.83 82.66
N LYS A 397 39.44 -29.08 81.82
CA LYS A 397 38.19 -29.39 81.08
C LYS A 397 36.84 -29.02 81.69
N ASN A 398 36.28 -27.89 81.25
CA ASN A 398 35.20 -27.85 80.22
C ASN A 398 34.47 -26.50 80.26
N ARG A 399 34.63 -25.73 79.18
CA ARG A 399 33.93 -24.49 78.89
C ARG A 399 33.47 -24.57 77.44
N SER A 400 32.20 -24.91 77.22
CA SER A 400 31.56 -24.84 75.91
C SER A 400 30.04 -24.97 76.07
N GLN A 401 29.39 -23.84 76.43
CA GLN A 401 27.93 -23.71 76.35
C GLN A 401 27.53 -22.23 76.25
N VAL A 402 28.19 -21.47 75.36
CA VAL A 402 27.85 -20.05 75.08
C VAL A 402 27.85 -19.72 73.58
N GLU A 403 28.31 -20.60 72.68
CA GLU A 403 28.41 -20.27 71.24
C GLU A 403 27.20 -20.66 70.37
N LEU A 404 26.04 -21.01 70.94
CA LEU A 404 24.84 -21.33 70.16
C LEU A 404 23.78 -20.21 70.14
N ASP A 405 23.85 -19.26 71.07
CA ASP A 405 22.85 -18.19 71.18
C ASP A 405 23.25 -16.90 70.44
N GLU A 406 24.53 -16.72 70.08
CA GLU A 406 25.00 -15.55 69.30
C GLU A 406 24.77 -15.69 67.78
N LEU A 407 24.54 -16.90 67.25
CA LEU A 407 24.30 -17.11 65.81
C LEU A 407 22.81 -17.02 65.42
N ILE A 408 21.89 -17.11 66.38
CA ILE A 408 20.44 -17.03 66.14
C ILE A 408 19.94 -15.58 66.10
N VAL A 409 20.66 -14.65 66.74
CA VAL A 409 20.31 -13.22 66.75
C VAL A 409 20.76 -12.54 65.44
N ALA A 410 21.91 -12.90 64.88
CA ALA A 410 22.42 -12.29 63.64
C ALA A 410 21.57 -12.63 62.38
N VAL A 411 20.99 -13.83 62.32
CA VAL A 411 20.17 -14.28 61.15
C VAL A 411 18.76 -13.64 61.15
N LEU A 412 18.27 -13.18 62.30
CA LEU A 412 16.95 -12.53 62.41
C LEU A 412 17.00 -11.01 62.20
N GLU A 413 18.16 -10.38 62.33
CA GLU A 413 18.35 -8.94 62.06
C GLU A 413 18.51 -8.65 60.55
N GLU A 414 19.21 -9.51 59.79
CA GLU A 414 19.31 -9.41 58.32
C GLU A 414 17.95 -9.59 57.60
N GLN A 415 17.06 -10.40 58.17
CA GLN A 415 15.70 -10.59 57.63
C GLN A 415 14.76 -9.40 57.88
N ARG A 416 15.07 -8.53 58.86
CA ARG A 416 14.31 -7.30 59.13
C ARG A 416 14.75 -6.14 58.24
N GLU A 417 16.03 -6.08 57.87
CA GLU A 417 16.54 -5.04 56.95
C GLU A 417 16.08 -5.26 55.50
N MET A 418 15.98 -6.50 55.03
CA MET A 418 15.40 -6.80 53.70
C MET A 418 13.94 -6.35 53.58
N ARG A 419 13.12 -6.52 54.63
CA ARG A 419 11.70 -6.12 54.60
C ARG A 419 11.51 -4.60 54.66
N LEU A 420 12.46 -3.84 55.22
CA LEU A 420 12.43 -2.38 55.23
C LEU A 420 12.88 -1.76 53.90
N MET A 421 13.79 -2.42 53.16
CA MET A 421 14.15 -2.04 51.79
C MET A 421 12.99 -2.22 50.80
N ASP A 422 12.19 -3.28 50.94
CA ASP A 422 11.04 -3.54 50.06
C ASP A 422 9.89 -2.54 50.27
N ILE A 423 9.69 -2.05 51.49
CA ILE A 423 8.69 -1.00 51.79
C ILE A 423 9.12 0.35 51.18
N ARG A 424 10.42 0.68 51.23
CA ARG A 424 10.96 1.91 50.61
C ARG A 424 10.91 1.89 49.08
N LYS A 425 10.99 0.71 48.46
CA LYS A 425 10.89 0.53 47.01
C LYS A 425 9.45 0.69 46.50
N LEU A 426 8.45 0.40 47.34
CA LEU A 426 7.03 0.60 47.02
C LEU A 426 6.57 2.06 47.18
N GLU A 427 7.12 2.82 48.13
CA GLU A 427 6.81 4.26 48.31
C GLU A 427 7.38 5.16 47.19
N LEU A 428 8.48 4.75 46.54
CA LEU A 428 9.05 5.46 45.38
C LEU A 428 8.25 5.23 44.09
N LEU A 429 7.53 4.12 43.96
CA LEU A 429 6.68 3.83 42.80
C LEU A 429 5.26 4.43 42.93
N SER A 430 4.80 4.79 44.13
CA SER A 430 3.52 5.47 44.34
C SER A 430 3.58 7.00 44.17
N SER A 431 4.78 7.58 44.07
CA SER A 431 4.97 9.05 44.05
C SER A 431 5.14 9.65 42.65
N SER A 432 5.04 8.88 41.55
CA SER A 432 5.30 9.34 40.18
C SER A 432 4.06 9.64 39.32
N HIS A 433 2.84 9.62 39.86
CA HIS A 433 1.62 9.90 39.09
C HIS A 433 0.67 10.86 39.80
N TYR A 434 1.04 12.13 39.91
CA TYR A 434 0.06 13.21 40.13
C TYR A 434 0.58 14.53 39.56
N THR A 435 0.57 14.67 38.24
CA THR A 435 0.59 15.99 37.58
C THR A 435 -0.86 16.43 37.33
N PRO A 436 -1.30 17.58 37.85
CA PRO A 436 -2.66 18.04 37.68
C PRO A 436 -2.89 18.48 36.23
N VAL A 437 -3.82 17.80 35.55
CA VAL A 437 -4.31 18.14 34.22
C VAL A 437 -5.07 19.47 34.32
N ALA A 438 -4.46 20.53 33.81
CA ALA A 438 -5.14 21.78 33.50
C ALA A 438 -5.99 21.56 32.24
N THR A 439 -7.30 21.49 32.44
CA THR A 439 -8.32 21.52 31.39
C THR A 439 -8.34 22.88 30.70
N THR A 440 -7.91 22.95 29.44
CA THR A 440 -8.54 23.80 28.41
C THR A 440 -8.10 23.36 27.01
N SER A 441 -9.07 23.26 26.10
CA SER A 441 -8.93 23.28 24.63
C SER A 441 -8.40 22.01 23.94
N SER A 442 -9.30 21.02 23.84
CA SER A 442 -9.17 19.81 23.03
C SER A 442 -9.31 20.12 21.52
N SER A 443 -8.19 20.08 20.79
CA SER A 443 -8.14 19.69 19.35
C SER A 443 -6.72 19.64 18.79
N SER A 444 -5.68 20.07 19.52
CA SER A 444 -4.27 20.02 19.08
C SER A 444 -3.39 18.99 19.84
N SER A 445 -3.93 18.22 20.78
CA SER A 445 -3.10 17.40 21.69
C SER A 445 -2.70 16.02 21.17
N LEU A 446 -3.24 15.56 20.03
CA LEU A 446 -2.80 14.30 19.40
C LEU A 446 -1.41 14.43 18.78
N SER A 447 -1.05 15.59 18.23
CA SER A 447 0.26 15.79 17.59
C SER A 447 1.41 15.77 18.58
N HIS A 448 1.20 16.19 19.83
CA HIS A 448 2.28 16.28 20.82
C HIS A 448 2.69 14.90 21.36
N SER A 449 1.75 13.94 21.41
CA SER A 449 2.05 12.56 21.78
C SER A 449 2.84 11.85 20.68
N GLU A 450 2.45 12.04 19.42
CA GLU A 450 3.16 11.49 18.26
C GLU A 450 4.56 12.11 18.10
N GLU A 451 4.70 13.40 18.43
CA GLU A 451 5.98 14.11 18.37
C GLU A 451 6.96 13.65 19.46
N LEU A 452 6.48 13.31 20.66
CA LEU A 452 7.27 12.69 21.73
C LEU A 452 7.72 11.26 21.38
N GLU A 453 6.86 10.46 20.75
CA GLU A 453 7.24 9.13 20.25
C GLU A 453 8.28 9.22 19.13
N LEU A 454 8.12 10.17 18.19
CA LEU A 454 9.12 10.43 17.15
C LEU A 454 10.46 10.92 17.72
N ALA A 455 10.44 11.75 18.78
CA ALA A 455 11.66 12.20 19.45
C ALA A 455 12.38 11.03 20.14
N ARG A 456 11.63 10.13 20.79
CA ARG A 456 12.17 8.92 21.42
C ARG A 456 12.78 7.96 20.39
N LEU A 457 12.08 7.71 19.28
CA LEU A 457 12.60 6.87 18.18
C LEU A 457 13.84 7.49 17.53
N ARG A 458 13.93 8.82 17.43
CA ARG A 458 15.14 9.50 16.94
C ARG A 458 16.33 9.38 17.89
N ALA A 459 16.10 9.43 19.20
CA ALA A 459 17.15 9.22 20.20
C ALA A 459 17.66 7.78 20.17
N GLU A 460 16.76 6.79 20.09
CA GLU A 460 17.11 5.37 19.97
C GLU A 460 17.89 5.08 18.66
N CYS A 461 17.51 5.73 17.55
CA CYS A 461 18.29 5.65 16.30
C CYS A 461 19.67 6.33 16.39
N ALA A 462 19.86 7.29 17.30
CA ALA A 462 21.15 7.95 17.51
C ALA A 462 22.08 7.08 18.37
N GLU A 463 21.57 6.49 19.44
CA GLU A 463 22.30 5.52 20.28
C GLU A 463 22.76 4.30 19.46
N LEU A 464 21.87 3.74 18.62
CA LEU A 464 22.23 2.63 17.74
C LEU A 464 23.32 2.97 16.72
N ARG A 465 23.44 4.25 16.31
CA ARG A 465 24.53 4.69 15.42
C ARG A 465 25.85 4.81 16.16
N GLU A 466 25.85 5.32 17.39
CA GLU A 466 27.06 5.38 18.21
C GLU A 466 27.58 3.97 18.53
N GLU A 467 26.69 3.01 18.81
CA GLU A 467 27.05 1.60 18.96
C GLU A 467 27.62 1.02 17.67
N GLN A 468 27.05 1.34 16.52
CA GLN A 468 27.56 0.91 15.22
C GLN A 468 28.96 1.48 14.95
N ASP A 469 29.16 2.78 15.16
CA ASP A 469 30.47 3.43 14.94
C ASP A 469 31.54 2.84 15.89
N SER A 470 31.17 2.53 17.14
CA SER A 470 32.05 1.83 18.09
C SER A 470 32.43 0.43 17.62
N LEU A 471 31.46 -0.34 17.10
CA LEU A 471 31.71 -1.68 16.59
C LEU A 471 32.54 -1.67 15.30
N GLU A 472 32.35 -0.68 14.43
CA GLU A 472 33.18 -0.50 13.23
C GLU A 472 34.63 -0.20 13.62
N GLN A 473 34.85 0.61 14.66
CA GLN A 473 36.18 0.88 15.21
C GLN A 473 36.81 -0.39 15.80
N ASP A 474 36.06 -1.18 16.58
CA ASP A 474 36.53 -2.46 17.14
C ASP A 474 36.92 -3.46 16.04
N LEU A 475 36.21 -3.47 14.91
CA LEU A 475 36.55 -4.34 13.75
C LEU A 475 37.85 -3.90 13.06
N VAL A 476 38.10 -2.59 12.97
CA VAL A 476 39.36 -2.06 12.43
C VAL A 476 40.53 -2.43 13.33
N ASP A 477 40.37 -2.29 14.64
CA ASP A 477 41.41 -2.66 15.62
C ASP A 477 41.67 -4.18 15.58
N ALA A 478 40.61 -5.00 15.50
CA ALA A 478 40.71 -6.45 15.32
C ALA A 478 41.43 -6.86 14.03
N ALA A 479 41.20 -6.15 12.93
CA ALA A 479 41.87 -6.41 11.66
C ALA A 479 43.37 -6.12 11.75
N MET A 480 43.77 -5.04 12.43
CA MET A 480 45.18 -4.75 12.68
C MET A 480 45.83 -5.79 13.60
N GLU A 481 45.15 -6.24 14.66
CA GLU A 481 45.62 -7.33 15.53
C GLU A 481 45.79 -8.66 14.76
N ALA A 482 44.91 -8.95 13.80
CA ALA A 482 45.00 -10.15 12.96
C ALA A 482 46.20 -10.09 11.98
N GLU A 483 46.50 -8.92 11.42
CA GLU A 483 47.70 -8.70 10.60
C GLU A 483 48.98 -8.85 11.42
N GLU A 484 49.00 -8.29 12.63
CA GLU A 484 50.10 -8.49 13.58
C GLU A 484 50.27 -9.97 13.95
N HIS A 485 49.17 -10.71 14.11
CA HIS A 485 49.21 -12.16 14.33
C HIS A 485 49.78 -12.92 13.12
N ALA A 486 49.42 -12.55 11.90
CA ALA A 486 50.01 -13.16 10.70
C ALA A 486 51.53 -12.97 10.67
N HIS A 487 52.02 -11.77 11.02
CA HIS A 487 53.44 -11.50 11.21
C HIS A 487 54.05 -12.34 12.33
N GLN A 488 53.33 -12.51 13.43
CA GLN A 488 53.80 -13.34 14.53
C GLN A 488 53.91 -14.83 14.14
N VAL A 489 52.92 -15.38 13.45
CA VAL A 489 52.98 -16.76 12.95
C VAL A 489 54.18 -16.97 12.03
N THR A 490 54.52 -16.01 11.18
CA THR A 490 55.73 -16.09 10.33
C THR A 490 57.01 -16.09 11.15
N ALA A 491 57.15 -15.22 12.15
CA ALA A 491 58.32 -15.17 13.02
C ALA A 491 58.47 -16.44 13.88
N TYR A 492 57.36 -17.07 14.30
CA TYR A 492 57.39 -18.37 14.97
C TYR A 492 57.95 -19.47 14.07
N GLN A 493 57.50 -19.52 12.81
CA GLN A 493 57.95 -20.52 11.85
C GLN A 493 59.45 -20.37 11.58
N GLU A 494 59.96 -19.14 11.48
CA GLU A 494 61.40 -18.85 11.39
C GLU A 494 62.15 -19.35 12.62
N LEU A 495 61.68 -19.01 13.83
CA LEU A 495 62.27 -19.47 15.09
C LEU A 495 62.26 -21.00 15.22
N GLN A 496 61.21 -21.66 14.73
CA GLN A 496 61.09 -23.12 14.71
C GLN A 496 62.15 -23.77 13.81
N VAL A 497 62.43 -23.15 12.65
CA VAL A 497 63.48 -23.60 11.72
C VAL A 497 64.87 -23.42 12.35
N GLU A 498 65.12 -22.27 12.99
CA GLU A 498 66.39 -22.00 13.69
C GLU A 498 66.63 -22.98 14.84
N TYR A 499 65.60 -23.24 15.66
CA TYR A 499 65.67 -24.19 16.75
C TYR A 499 65.96 -25.63 16.26
N ALA A 500 65.27 -26.07 15.19
CA ALA A 500 65.53 -27.38 14.58
C ALA A 500 66.94 -27.49 13.99
N SER A 501 67.47 -26.40 13.41
CA SER A 501 68.86 -26.34 12.93
C SER A 501 69.87 -26.47 14.07
N LEU A 502 69.63 -25.78 15.20
CA LEU A 502 70.49 -25.83 16.38
C LEU A 502 70.47 -27.22 17.06
N GLU A 503 69.30 -27.86 17.13
CA GLU A 503 69.19 -29.26 17.59
C GLU A 503 70.02 -30.22 16.72
N ALA A 504 69.98 -30.03 15.39
CA ALA A 504 70.79 -30.82 14.45
C ALA A 504 72.30 -30.58 14.65
N GLU A 505 72.72 -29.33 14.89
CA GLU A 505 74.13 -28.98 15.14
C GLU A 505 74.64 -29.57 16.47
N ILE A 506 73.85 -29.50 17.54
CA ILE A 506 74.16 -30.12 18.83
C ILE A 506 74.27 -31.65 18.67
N ALA A 507 73.34 -32.28 17.94
CA ALA A 507 73.41 -33.72 17.66
C ALA A 507 74.67 -34.09 16.87
N HIS A 508 75.07 -33.26 15.90
CA HIS A 508 76.29 -33.44 15.12
C HIS A 508 77.56 -33.33 16.00
N LEU A 509 77.64 -32.35 16.91
CA LEU A 509 78.78 -32.19 17.82
C LEU A 509 78.87 -33.33 18.84
N ARG A 510 77.73 -33.83 19.34
CA ARG A 510 77.67 -34.98 20.26
C ARG A 510 78.15 -36.28 19.62
N THR A 511 77.92 -36.45 18.31
CA THR A 511 78.37 -37.65 17.58
C THR A 511 79.85 -37.60 17.18
N HIS A 512 80.40 -36.40 16.94
CA HIS A 512 81.78 -36.20 16.48
C HIS A 512 82.82 -36.09 17.61
N SER A 513 82.42 -35.89 18.86
CA SER A 513 83.33 -35.80 20.02
C SER A 513 83.93 -37.13 20.47
N ILE A 514 83.52 -38.26 19.87
CA ILE A 514 83.87 -39.62 20.34
C ILE A 514 85.25 -40.08 19.85
N THR A 515 85.97 -39.34 18.98
CA THR A 515 87.33 -39.72 18.56
C THR A 515 88.41 -39.09 19.47
N PRO A 516 89.16 -39.88 20.25
CA PRO A 516 90.17 -39.36 21.16
C PRO A 516 91.49 -39.07 20.40
N SER A 517 91.67 -37.86 19.91
CA SER A 517 92.96 -37.39 19.36
C SER A 517 93.19 -35.91 19.71
N ALA A 518 94.31 -35.68 20.42
CA ALA A 518 94.88 -34.40 20.86
C ALA A 518 94.03 -33.56 21.84
N ASN A 519 94.45 -33.53 23.12
CA ASN A 519 93.83 -32.87 24.28
C ASN A 519 93.49 -31.37 24.15
N SER A 520 93.85 -30.68 23.06
CA SER A 520 93.53 -29.27 22.83
C SER A 520 92.19 -29.05 22.12
N SER A 521 91.68 -30.02 21.36
CA SER A 521 90.41 -29.88 20.63
C SER A 521 89.21 -30.13 21.55
N HIS A 522 89.34 -31.05 22.51
CA HIS A 522 88.27 -31.46 23.42
C HIS A 522 87.77 -30.32 24.34
N VAL A 523 88.68 -29.46 24.82
CA VAL A 523 88.29 -28.33 25.69
C VAL A 523 87.47 -27.32 24.89
N LYS A 524 87.85 -27.04 23.64
CA LYS A 524 87.10 -26.14 22.75
C LYS A 524 85.73 -26.70 22.40
N THR A 525 85.65 -27.98 22.02
CA THR A 525 84.36 -28.62 21.72
C THR A 525 83.43 -28.66 22.93
N GLN A 526 83.98 -28.75 24.15
CA GLN A 526 83.16 -28.76 25.37
C GLN A 526 82.68 -27.37 25.79
N THR A 527 83.49 -26.32 25.57
CA THR A 527 83.01 -24.94 25.74
C THR A 527 81.96 -24.57 24.69
N ASP A 528 82.13 -25.02 23.45
CA ASP A 528 81.18 -24.79 22.36
C ASP A 528 79.86 -25.53 22.62
N LEU A 529 79.92 -26.77 23.13
CA LEU A 529 78.74 -27.54 23.50
C LEU A 529 77.98 -26.93 24.69
N SER A 530 78.69 -26.42 25.70
CA SER A 530 78.04 -25.73 26.84
C SER A 530 77.38 -24.42 26.41
N ARG A 531 78.00 -23.70 25.48
CA ARG A 531 77.42 -22.49 24.88
C ARG A 531 76.17 -22.81 24.06
N LEU A 532 76.23 -23.81 23.18
CA LEU A 532 75.08 -24.24 22.39
C LEU A 532 73.94 -24.79 23.25
N GLU A 533 74.23 -25.47 24.37
CA GLU A 533 73.20 -25.92 25.32
C GLU A 533 72.54 -24.75 26.07
N ALA A 534 73.27 -23.67 26.35
CA ALA A 534 72.70 -22.45 26.91
C ALA A 534 71.83 -21.71 25.88
N GLU A 535 72.31 -21.59 24.63
CA GLU A 535 71.55 -21.02 23.50
C GLU A 535 70.28 -21.84 23.23
N HIS A 536 70.34 -23.17 23.29
CA HIS A 536 69.18 -24.06 23.17
C HIS A 536 68.15 -23.83 24.28
N LYS A 537 68.56 -23.71 25.55
CA LYS A 537 67.62 -23.43 26.66
C LYS A 537 67.00 -22.04 26.52
N GLN A 538 67.77 -21.05 26.06
CA GLN A 538 67.27 -19.72 25.79
C GLN A 538 66.22 -19.76 24.66
N LEU A 539 66.53 -20.37 23.52
CA LEU A 539 65.59 -20.54 22.41
C LEU A 539 64.36 -21.34 22.81
N GLN A 540 64.50 -22.38 23.62
CA GLN A 540 63.36 -23.16 24.13
C GLN A 540 62.42 -22.31 25.00
N SER A 541 62.98 -21.43 25.86
CA SER A 541 62.17 -20.50 26.65
C SER A 541 61.49 -19.43 25.80
N GLN A 542 62.18 -18.92 24.78
CA GLN A 542 61.61 -17.98 23.81
C GLN A 542 60.49 -18.62 22.99
N PHE A 543 60.69 -19.87 22.55
CA PHE A 543 59.68 -20.63 21.81
C PHE A 543 58.44 -20.92 22.66
N ALA A 544 58.61 -21.24 23.95
CA ALA A 544 57.48 -21.43 24.86
C ALA A 544 56.68 -20.15 25.09
N ALA A 545 57.36 -19.00 25.29
CA ALA A 545 56.72 -17.69 25.42
C ALA A 545 55.99 -17.32 24.12
N TYR A 546 56.62 -17.56 22.97
CA TYR A 546 56.03 -17.30 21.66
C TYR A 546 54.79 -18.13 21.39
N LYS A 547 54.84 -19.41 21.76
CA LYS A 547 53.69 -20.31 21.60
C LYS A 547 52.51 -19.85 22.45
N GLN A 548 52.76 -19.37 23.67
CA GLN A 548 51.71 -18.82 24.52
C GLN A 548 51.08 -17.56 23.90
N THR A 549 51.88 -16.63 23.39
CA THR A 549 51.35 -15.41 22.73
C THR A 549 50.55 -15.76 21.47
N MET A 550 50.97 -16.79 20.72
CA MET A 550 50.24 -17.28 19.54
C MET A 550 48.90 -17.96 19.91
N GLU A 551 48.83 -18.70 21.02
CA GLU A 551 47.57 -19.25 21.51
C GLU A 551 46.61 -18.17 22.03
N GLU A 552 47.11 -17.12 22.68
CA GLU A 552 46.30 -16.00 23.17
C GLU A 552 45.72 -15.16 22.02
N THR A 553 46.53 -14.85 21.01
CA THR A 553 46.10 -14.15 19.79
C THR A 553 45.16 -14.98 18.93
N ALA A 554 45.35 -16.30 18.83
CA ALA A 554 44.40 -17.19 18.18
C ALA A 554 43.01 -17.18 18.87
N ARG A 555 42.97 -17.12 20.21
CA ARG A 555 41.70 -16.95 20.94
C ARG A 555 41.06 -15.60 20.63
N ALA A 556 41.82 -14.50 20.66
CA ALA A 556 41.33 -13.17 20.30
C ALA A 556 40.75 -13.14 18.88
N ALA A 557 41.42 -13.78 17.90
CA ALA A 557 40.93 -13.89 16.53
C ALA A 557 39.57 -14.62 16.45
N THR A 558 39.40 -15.72 17.18
CA THR A 558 38.10 -16.43 17.22
C THR A 558 36.98 -15.62 17.90
N GLU A 559 37.32 -14.81 18.91
CA GLU A 559 36.36 -13.90 19.54
C GLU A 559 35.95 -12.78 18.58
N HIS A 560 36.90 -12.22 17.83
CA HIS A 560 36.62 -11.22 16.80
C HIS A 560 35.77 -11.77 15.66
N GLU A 561 36.02 -13.00 15.21
CA GLU A 561 35.18 -13.69 14.22
C GLU A 561 33.74 -13.86 14.75
N ALA A 562 33.57 -14.26 16.01
CA ALA A 562 32.25 -14.36 16.64
C ALA A 562 31.54 -13.00 16.73
N ARG A 563 32.27 -11.91 17.04
CA ARG A 563 31.73 -10.53 17.06
C ARG A 563 31.31 -10.07 15.65
N ALA A 564 32.11 -10.36 14.63
CA ALA A 564 31.78 -10.03 13.24
C ALA A 564 30.50 -10.74 12.77
N VAL A 565 30.31 -12.01 13.14
CA VAL A 565 29.07 -12.75 12.83
C VAL A 565 27.86 -12.12 13.53
N LEU A 566 28.00 -11.71 14.80
CA LEU A 566 26.93 -11.03 15.53
C LEU A 566 26.60 -9.66 14.90
N LEU A 567 27.60 -8.89 14.50
CA LEU A 567 27.42 -7.60 13.84
C LEU A 567 26.69 -7.73 12.49
N ASN A 568 27.08 -8.71 11.67
CA ASN A 568 26.37 -9.02 10.43
C ASN A 568 24.90 -9.43 10.69
N GLY A 569 24.64 -10.17 11.77
CA GLY A 569 23.29 -10.51 12.20
C GLY A 569 22.46 -9.30 12.65
N LEU A 570 23.07 -8.36 13.37
CA LEU A 570 22.44 -7.10 13.79
C LEU A 570 22.16 -6.20 12.59
N GLN A 571 23.10 -6.04 11.66
CA GLN A 571 22.91 -5.28 10.42
C GLN A 571 21.77 -5.86 9.58
N ALA A 572 21.71 -7.19 9.39
CA ALA A 572 20.63 -7.84 8.67
C ALA A 572 19.25 -7.57 9.32
N ARG A 573 19.19 -7.59 10.66
CA ARG A 573 17.97 -7.24 11.40
C ARG A 573 17.60 -5.76 11.24
N GLU A 574 18.60 -4.86 11.26
CA GLU A 574 18.39 -3.43 11.03
C GLU A 574 17.84 -3.16 9.63
N TYR A 575 18.40 -3.79 8.59
CA TYR A 575 17.86 -3.71 7.23
C TYR A 575 16.42 -4.20 7.15
N SER A 576 16.10 -5.32 7.79
CA SER A 576 14.73 -5.83 7.85
C SER A 576 13.76 -4.86 8.54
N LEU A 577 14.19 -4.22 9.63
CA LEU A 577 13.39 -3.20 10.33
C LEU A 577 13.21 -1.93 9.49
N ARG A 578 14.25 -1.48 8.77
CA ARG A 578 14.17 -0.34 7.84
C ARG A 578 13.17 -0.62 6.71
N GLU A 579 13.19 -1.83 6.14
CA GLU A 579 12.21 -2.25 5.12
C GLU A 579 10.78 -2.24 5.68
N GLN A 580 10.57 -2.74 6.90
CA GLN A 580 9.26 -2.67 7.56
C GLN A 580 8.79 -1.23 7.80
N MET A 581 9.70 -0.35 8.23
CA MET A 581 9.41 1.07 8.43
C MET A 581 9.03 1.78 7.14
N ASP A 582 9.68 1.46 6.02
CA ASP A 582 9.33 2.02 4.72
C ASP A 582 7.98 1.48 4.20
N VAL A 583 7.68 0.20 4.42
CA VAL A 583 6.34 -0.35 4.15
C VAL A 583 5.28 0.40 4.98
N LEU A 584 5.50 0.62 6.27
CA LEU A 584 4.58 1.38 7.12
C LEU A 584 4.42 2.84 6.65
N ARG A 585 5.52 3.52 6.26
CA ARG A 585 5.46 4.88 5.69
C ARG A 585 4.62 4.94 4.43
N THR A 586 4.77 3.96 3.52
CA THR A 586 3.94 3.91 2.31
C THR A 586 2.47 3.63 2.62
N GLN A 587 2.17 2.85 3.66
CA GLN A 587 0.79 2.64 4.12
C GLN A 587 0.18 3.91 4.71
N VAL A 588 0.93 4.63 5.55
CA VAL A 588 0.50 5.93 6.10
C VAL A 588 0.22 6.92 4.99
N ALA A 589 1.12 7.07 4.02
CA ALA A 589 0.93 7.97 2.87
C ALA A 589 -0.29 7.61 2.01
N ARG A 590 -0.62 6.31 1.89
CA ARG A 590 -1.86 5.87 1.21
C ARG A 590 -3.10 6.24 2.01
N LEU A 591 -3.12 5.98 3.31
CA LEU A 591 -4.24 6.33 4.18
C LEU A 591 -4.48 7.85 4.25
N GLU A 592 -3.41 8.65 4.27
CA GLU A 592 -3.51 10.11 4.20
C GLU A 592 -4.13 10.59 2.89
N LYS A 593 -3.77 9.95 1.77
CA LYS A 593 -4.36 10.23 0.46
C LYS A 593 -5.85 9.85 0.43
N ASP A 594 -6.20 8.66 0.92
CA ASP A 594 -7.59 8.20 0.98
C ASP A 594 -8.43 9.13 1.86
N LEU A 595 -7.90 9.56 3.00
CA LEU A 595 -8.53 10.54 3.89
C LEU A 595 -8.74 11.89 3.19
N GLN A 596 -7.80 12.32 2.35
CA GLN A 596 -7.91 13.55 1.57
C GLN A 596 -9.00 13.42 0.48
N ASP A 597 -9.04 12.30 -0.23
CA ASP A 597 -10.06 12.00 -1.24
C ASP A 597 -11.47 11.94 -0.60
N GLU A 598 -11.60 11.37 0.60
CA GLU A 598 -12.83 11.40 1.39
C GLU A 598 -13.24 12.82 1.79
N LYS A 599 -12.31 13.66 2.26
CA LYS A 599 -12.58 15.08 2.56
C LYS A 599 -13.07 15.83 1.32
N GLU A 600 -12.52 15.55 0.14
CA GLU A 600 -12.99 16.14 -1.10
C GLU A 600 -14.37 15.61 -1.53
N ASN A 601 -14.64 14.32 -1.31
CA ASN A 601 -15.95 13.71 -1.53
C ASN A 601 -17.02 14.36 -0.64
N VAL A 602 -16.72 14.56 0.66
CA VAL A 602 -17.60 15.26 1.61
C VAL A 602 -17.87 16.69 1.14
N LYS A 603 -16.84 17.46 0.77
CA LYS A 603 -17.01 18.81 0.22
C LYS A 603 -17.82 18.86 -1.08
N ARG A 604 -17.77 17.80 -1.90
CA ARG A 604 -18.60 17.68 -3.11
C ARG A 604 -20.05 17.34 -2.75
N ALA A 605 -20.27 16.47 -1.78
CA ALA A 605 -21.60 16.16 -1.25
C ALA A 605 -22.26 17.38 -0.59
N GLU A 606 -21.51 18.14 0.22
CA GLU A 606 -21.98 19.39 0.83
C GLU A 606 -22.42 20.41 -0.22
N ARG A 607 -21.63 20.59 -1.30
CA ARG A 607 -22.02 21.48 -2.42
C ARG A 607 -23.31 21.02 -3.11
N ARG A 608 -23.49 19.72 -3.32
CA ARG A 608 -24.74 19.17 -3.89
C ARG A 608 -25.91 19.36 -2.94
N LEU A 609 -25.70 19.21 -1.64
CA LEU A 609 -26.73 19.44 -0.64
C LEU A 609 -27.17 20.92 -0.61
N VAL A 610 -26.22 21.85 -0.71
CA VAL A 610 -26.53 23.28 -0.81
C VAL A 610 -27.32 23.59 -2.09
N GLN A 611 -26.92 23.03 -3.23
CA GLN A 611 -27.67 23.18 -4.49
C GLN A 611 -29.07 22.58 -4.43
N ALA A 612 -29.23 21.42 -3.77
CA ALA A 612 -30.54 20.82 -3.57
C ALA A 612 -31.44 21.71 -2.69
N LYS A 613 -30.88 22.32 -1.64
CA LYS A 613 -31.61 23.29 -0.80
C LYS A 613 -32.03 24.54 -1.57
N THR A 614 -31.17 25.10 -2.42
CA THR A 614 -31.55 26.26 -3.23
C THR A 614 -32.69 25.93 -4.19
N VAL A 615 -32.67 24.74 -4.81
CA VAL A 615 -33.78 24.29 -5.68
C VAL A 615 -35.05 24.03 -4.87
N GLU A 616 -34.93 23.48 -3.65
CA GLU A 616 -36.07 23.31 -2.76
C GLU A 616 -36.69 24.66 -2.34
N ASP A 617 -35.86 25.66 -2.04
CA ASP A 617 -36.30 27.01 -1.71
C ASP A 617 -36.97 27.70 -2.93
N GLU A 618 -36.40 27.59 -4.13
CA GLU A 618 -37.02 28.07 -5.39
C GLU A 618 -38.40 27.41 -5.63
N LEU A 619 -38.52 26.09 -5.44
CA LEU A 619 -39.80 25.40 -5.57
C LEU A 619 -40.82 25.81 -4.51
N ARG A 620 -40.38 26.19 -3.30
CA ARG A 620 -41.27 26.73 -2.27
C ARG A 620 -41.78 28.12 -2.66
N GLU A 621 -40.92 28.97 -3.22
CA GLU A 621 -41.32 30.27 -3.77
C GLU A 621 -42.36 30.11 -4.90
N ASP A 622 -42.16 29.17 -5.83
CA ASP A 622 -43.12 28.86 -6.89
C ASP A 622 -44.47 28.37 -6.34
N ILE A 623 -44.45 27.53 -5.28
CA ILE A 623 -45.67 27.06 -4.61
C ILE A 623 -46.39 28.24 -3.95
N ASP A 624 -45.68 29.13 -3.27
CA ASP A 624 -46.25 30.32 -2.65
C ASP A 624 -46.85 31.26 -3.72
N GLU A 625 -46.17 31.48 -4.85
CA GLU A 625 -46.69 32.27 -5.97
C GLU A 625 -47.96 31.63 -6.58
N MET A 626 -48.00 30.30 -6.73
CA MET A 626 -49.20 29.59 -7.19
C MET A 626 -50.35 29.68 -6.18
N MET A 627 -50.07 29.61 -4.88
CA MET A 627 -51.10 29.81 -3.84
C MET A 627 -51.65 31.23 -3.89
N GLU A 628 -50.80 32.26 -4.03
CA GLU A 628 -51.27 33.64 -4.23
C GLU A 628 -52.09 33.81 -5.51
N ALA A 629 -51.73 33.10 -6.58
CA ALA A 629 -52.51 33.10 -7.82
C ALA A 629 -53.89 32.46 -7.64
N LEU A 630 -54.00 31.37 -6.87
CA LEU A 630 -55.28 30.76 -6.51
C LEU A 630 -56.13 31.70 -5.66
N ASP A 631 -55.55 32.34 -4.64
CA ASP A 631 -56.24 33.35 -3.83
C ASP A 631 -56.78 34.51 -4.70
N ARG A 632 -56.03 34.92 -5.74
CA ARG A 632 -56.49 35.93 -6.70
C ARG A 632 -57.68 35.41 -7.52
N VAL A 633 -57.65 34.17 -7.97
CA VAL A 633 -58.76 33.54 -8.71
C VAL A 633 -60.00 33.46 -7.83
N ASP A 634 -59.87 33.04 -6.58
CA ASP A 634 -60.99 32.96 -5.63
C ASP A 634 -61.63 34.34 -5.41
N ARG A 635 -60.82 35.40 -5.26
CA ARG A 635 -61.34 36.78 -5.19
C ARG A 635 -62.05 37.22 -6.47
N TYR A 636 -61.56 36.82 -7.64
CA TYR A 636 -62.24 37.11 -8.90
C TYR A 636 -63.55 36.33 -9.03
N GLU A 637 -63.59 35.08 -8.56
CA GLU A 637 -64.81 34.28 -8.50
C GLU A 637 -65.84 34.91 -7.56
N GLU A 638 -65.43 35.34 -6.37
CA GLU A 638 -66.29 36.08 -5.43
C GLU A 638 -66.82 37.39 -6.04
N ALA A 639 -65.95 38.18 -6.68
CA ALA A 639 -66.35 39.42 -7.35
C ALA A 639 -67.30 39.16 -8.52
N TYR A 640 -67.05 38.10 -9.30
CA TYR A 640 -67.90 37.67 -10.40
C TYR A 640 -69.27 37.20 -9.88
N ASN A 641 -69.30 36.37 -8.85
CA ASN A 641 -70.54 35.90 -8.22
C ASN A 641 -71.33 37.04 -7.58
N THR A 642 -70.64 38.04 -7.01
CA THR A 642 -71.26 39.28 -6.52
C THR A 642 -71.90 40.05 -7.67
N LEU A 643 -71.17 40.27 -8.78
CA LEU A 643 -71.68 40.95 -9.96
C LEU A 643 -72.87 40.22 -10.60
N VAL A 644 -72.79 38.90 -10.72
CA VAL A 644 -73.90 38.06 -11.19
C VAL A 644 -75.10 38.18 -10.25
N GLY A 645 -74.86 38.16 -8.93
CA GLY A 645 -75.87 38.39 -7.91
C GLY A 645 -76.54 39.77 -8.05
N GLU A 646 -75.78 40.83 -8.27
CA GLU A 646 -76.28 42.18 -8.53
C GLU A 646 -77.08 42.24 -9.83
N VAL A 647 -76.61 41.64 -10.92
CA VAL A 647 -77.34 41.58 -12.20
C VAL A 647 -78.68 40.85 -12.06
N VAL A 648 -78.70 39.75 -11.30
CA VAL A 648 -79.93 39.01 -10.99
C VAL A 648 -80.86 39.85 -10.10
N GLN A 649 -80.32 40.54 -9.08
CA GLN A 649 -81.10 41.40 -8.17
C GLN A 649 -81.67 42.64 -8.86
N LEU A 650 -80.94 43.22 -9.81
CA LEU A 650 -81.39 44.35 -10.62
C LEU A 650 -82.56 43.98 -11.53
N GLY A 651 -82.91 42.69 -11.64
CA GLY A 651 -84.11 42.24 -12.34
C GLY A 651 -84.15 42.73 -13.79
N LEU A 652 -82.96 42.87 -14.41
CA LEU A 652 -82.80 43.29 -15.79
C LEU A 652 -83.52 42.28 -16.65
N SER A 653 -84.79 42.55 -16.97
CA SER A 653 -85.55 41.76 -17.92
C SER A 653 -84.76 41.70 -19.24
N ASP A 654 -84.90 40.63 -20.03
CA ASP A 654 -84.21 40.49 -21.33
C ASP A 654 -84.35 41.75 -22.22
N LYS A 655 -85.42 42.53 -22.02
CA LYS A 655 -85.71 43.81 -22.69
C LYS A 655 -84.77 44.96 -22.31
N GLU A 656 -84.19 44.93 -21.11
CA GLU A 656 -83.20 45.91 -20.65
C GLU A 656 -81.77 45.48 -21.00
N LEU A 657 -81.52 44.17 -21.05
CA LEU A 657 -80.29 43.59 -21.60
C LEU A 657 -80.15 43.89 -23.11
N ASP A 658 -81.24 43.78 -23.88
CA ASP A 658 -81.30 44.22 -25.28
C ASP A 658 -81.11 45.74 -25.44
N LYS A 659 -81.60 46.53 -24.49
CA LYS A 659 -81.38 47.99 -24.48
C LYS A 659 -79.95 48.35 -24.11
N LEU A 660 -79.33 47.64 -23.17
CA LEU A 660 -77.93 47.81 -22.79
C LEU A 660 -76.98 47.29 -23.87
N GLN A 661 -77.31 46.21 -24.58
CA GLN A 661 -76.56 45.72 -25.73
C GLN A 661 -76.68 46.69 -26.92
N LYS A 662 -77.87 47.21 -27.21
CA LYS A 662 -78.05 48.29 -28.20
C LYS A 662 -77.38 49.59 -27.77
N ALA A 663 -77.39 49.91 -26.47
CA ALA A 663 -76.71 51.09 -25.93
C ALA A 663 -75.20 50.91 -25.86
N SER A 664 -74.66 49.70 -25.66
CA SER A 664 -73.23 49.41 -25.72
C SER A 664 -72.74 49.36 -27.16
N GLU A 665 -73.53 48.84 -28.10
CA GLU A 665 -73.28 48.96 -29.53
C GLU A 665 -73.32 50.42 -30.00
N ALA A 666 -74.18 51.25 -29.40
CA ALA A 666 -74.26 52.68 -29.68
C ALA A 666 -73.18 53.52 -28.96
N SER A 667 -72.80 53.18 -27.73
CA SER A 667 -71.85 53.95 -26.91
C SER A 667 -70.40 53.59 -27.20
N LEU A 668 -70.11 52.36 -27.63
CA LEU A 668 -68.76 52.01 -28.08
C LEU A 668 -68.40 52.70 -29.40
N GLY A 669 -69.37 53.25 -30.16
CA GLY A 669 -69.08 54.08 -31.33
C GLY A 669 -68.11 53.42 -32.32
N VAL A 670 -67.97 52.09 -32.30
CA VAL A 670 -67.12 51.35 -33.22
C VAL A 670 -67.93 51.10 -34.49
N SER A 671 -68.31 52.19 -35.16
CA SER A 671 -68.85 52.18 -36.52
C SER A 671 -67.76 51.85 -37.54
N ASN A 672 -66.50 51.83 -37.12
CA ASN A 672 -65.41 51.46 -37.98
C ASN A 672 -65.20 49.95 -37.91
N ALA A 673 -65.70 49.24 -38.92
CA ALA A 673 -65.46 47.81 -39.14
C ALA A 673 -63.97 47.43 -38.97
N LYS A 674 -63.04 48.37 -39.18
CA LYS A 674 -61.61 48.21 -38.98
C LYS A 674 -61.19 47.96 -37.52
N GLN A 675 -61.87 48.53 -36.53
CA GLN A 675 -61.58 48.28 -35.12
C GLN A 675 -62.15 46.92 -34.66
N LYS A 676 -63.33 46.53 -35.17
CA LYS A 676 -63.86 45.17 -34.99
C LYS A 676 -62.94 44.14 -35.65
N LEU A 677 -62.43 44.42 -36.85
CA LEU A 677 -61.46 43.58 -37.53
C LEU A 677 -60.18 43.44 -36.72
N ARG A 678 -59.63 44.54 -36.19
CA ARG A 678 -58.44 44.50 -35.32
C ARG A 678 -58.65 43.68 -34.06
N TYR A 679 -59.79 43.83 -33.38
CA TYR A 679 -60.07 43.03 -32.19
C TYR A 679 -60.20 41.54 -32.53
N VAL A 680 -60.86 41.20 -33.64
CA VAL A 680 -60.93 39.80 -34.11
C VAL A 680 -59.56 39.27 -34.55
N GLU A 681 -58.72 40.10 -35.17
CA GLU A 681 -57.34 39.76 -35.53
C GLU A 681 -56.46 39.57 -34.28
N GLU A 682 -56.66 40.38 -33.24
CA GLU A 682 -55.94 40.30 -31.97
C GLU A 682 -56.34 39.06 -31.19
N VAL A 683 -57.64 38.76 -31.10
CA VAL A 683 -58.15 37.51 -30.50
C VAL A 683 -57.68 36.29 -31.30
N LYS A 684 -57.64 36.35 -32.64
CA LYS A 684 -57.06 35.28 -33.47
C LYS A 684 -55.57 35.10 -33.21
N ALA A 685 -54.82 36.19 -33.12
CA ALA A 685 -53.39 36.14 -32.83
C ALA A 685 -53.12 35.58 -31.42
N GLU A 686 -53.95 35.90 -30.43
CA GLU A 686 -53.87 35.30 -29.10
C GLU A 686 -54.25 33.82 -29.10
N LEU A 687 -55.28 33.43 -29.85
CA LEU A 687 -55.67 32.03 -30.02
C LEU A 687 -54.55 31.23 -30.70
N ASP A 688 -53.92 31.77 -31.75
CA ASP A 688 -52.78 31.15 -32.44
C ASP A 688 -51.58 31.00 -31.50
N ARG A 689 -51.29 32.00 -30.66
CA ARG A 689 -50.26 31.89 -29.62
C ARG A 689 -50.59 30.82 -28.59
N MET A 690 -51.85 30.69 -28.17
CA MET A 690 -52.28 29.63 -27.25
C MET A 690 -52.16 28.24 -27.89
N VAL A 691 -52.56 28.08 -29.15
CA VAL A 691 -52.38 26.83 -29.91
C VAL A 691 -50.89 26.48 -30.01
N GLN A 692 -50.03 27.46 -30.28
CA GLN A 692 -48.58 27.23 -30.32
C GLN A 692 -48.04 26.77 -28.96
N LYS A 693 -48.42 27.44 -27.86
CA LYS A 693 -48.05 27.02 -26.51
C LYS A 693 -48.55 25.60 -26.18
N LEU A 694 -49.78 25.28 -26.54
CA LEU A 694 -50.36 23.94 -26.34
C LEU A 694 -49.57 22.87 -27.10
N THR A 695 -49.24 23.12 -28.37
CA THR A 695 -48.44 22.16 -29.15
C THR A 695 -47.00 22.03 -28.61
N GLN A 696 -46.46 23.06 -27.96
CA GLN A 696 -45.16 22.99 -27.32
C GLN A 696 -45.22 22.14 -26.04
N THR A 697 -46.22 22.36 -25.17
CA THR A 697 -46.38 21.57 -23.95
C THR A 697 -46.70 20.10 -24.25
N GLU A 698 -47.44 19.80 -25.33
CA GLU A 698 -47.64 18.43 -25.79
C GLU A 698 -46.34 17.74 -26.21
N ARG A 699 -45.45 18.45 -26.94
CA ARG A 699 -44.13 17.92 -27.32
C ARG A 699 -43.25 17.65 -26.10
N GLU A 700 -43.22 18.57 -25.14
CA GLU A 700 -42.46 18.43 -23.89
C GLU A 700 -42.97 17.23 -23.06
N ARG A 701 -44.30 17.07 -22.96
CA ARG A 701 -44.92 15.92 -22.29
C ARG A 701 -44.55 14.59 -22.96
N ASP A 702 -44.57 14.54 -24.29
CA ASP A 702 -44.25 13.32 -25.04
C ASP A 702 -42.75 12.99 -24.96
N GLN A 703 -41.87 14.01 -24.91
CA GLN A 703 -40.45 13.84 -24.63
C GLN A 703 -40.20 13.30 -23.22
N ALA A 704 -40.88 13.82 -22.20
CA ALA A 704 -40.78 13.31 -20.83
C ALA A 704 -41.29 11.86 -20.71
N ARG A 705 -42.34 11.50 -21.46
CA ARG A 705 -42.83 10.11 -21.55
C ARG A 705 -41.80 9.19 -22.19
N ALA A 706 -41.12 9.63 -23.25
CA ALA A 706 -40.03 8.87 -23.88
C ALA A 706 -38.87 8.64 -22.91
N GLN A 707 -38.41 9.70 -22.24
CA GLN A 707 -37.38 9.60 -21.20
C GLN A 707 -37.77 8.65 -20.06
N GLY A 708 -39.04 8.67 -19.63
CA GLY A 708 -39.55 7.73 -18.63
C GLY A 708 -39.56 6.27 -19.10
N VAL A 709 -39.71 6.00 -20.40
CA VAL A 709 -39.55 4.64 -20.96
C VAL A 709 -38.09 4.21 -20.94
N ASP A 710 -37.17 5.11 -21.30
CA ASP A 710 -35.73 4.81 -21.27
C ASP A 710 -35.23 4.56 -19.84
N LEU A 711 -35.61 5.40 -18.87
CA LEU A 711 -35.30 5.20 -17.45
C LEU A 711 -35.86 3.86 -16.92
N ARG A 712 -37.07 3.45 -17.32
CA ARG A 712 -37.62 2.14 -16.95
C ARG A 712 -36.83 0.99 -17.58
N ARG A 713 -36.35 1.13 -18.80
CA ARG A 713 -35.45 0.14 -19.43
C ARG A 713 -34.13 0.07 -18.68
N GLU A 714 -33.51 1.19 -18.38
CA GLU A 714 -32.29 1.27 -17.59
C GLU A 714 -32.47 0.63 -16.21
N LEU A 715 -33.55 0.96 -15.49
CA LEU A 715 -33.89 0.33 -14.21
C LEU A 715 -34.11 -1.19 -14.34
N SER A 716 -34.72 -1.66 -15.43
CA SER A 716 -34.86 -3.10 -15.68
C SER A 716 -33.50 -3.76 -15.93
N VAL A 717 -32.59 -3.08 -16.65
CA VAL A 717 -31.22 -3.55 -16.86
C VAL A 717 -30.49 -3.61 -15.52
N PHE A 718 -30.60 -2.57 -14.68
CA PHE A 718 -30.03 -2.58 -13.33
C PHE A 718 -30.63 -3.69 -12.46
N GLN A 719 -31.94 -3.97 -12.54
CA GLN A 719 -32.55 -5.12 -11.85
C GLN A 719 -32.00 -6.46 -12.34
N THR A 720 -31.74 -6.62 -13.64
CA THR A 720 -31.15 -7.86 -14.18
C THR A 720 -29.67 -8.01 -13.85
N VAL A 721 -28.91 -6.92 -13.80
CA VAL A 721 -27.46 -6.91 -13.50
C VAL A 721 -27.18 -7.03 -12.00
N THR A 722 -28.07 -6.54 -11.14
CA THR A 722 -27.87 -6.59 -9.68
C THR A 722 -28.23 -7.92 -9.03
N GLY A 723 -28.86 -8.87 -9.73
CA GLY A 723 -29.13 -10.22 -9.19
C GLY A 723 -29.89 -10.23 -7.85
N LEU A 724 -30.53 -9.11 -7.48
CA LEU A 724 -31.07 -8.89 -6.13
C LEU A 724 -32.45 -9.54 -5.91
N ASN A 725 -33.03 -10.11 -6.96
CA ASN A 725 -34.32 -10.82 -6.88
C ASN A 725 -34.21 -12.23 -6.27
N GLY A 726 -33.00 -12.70 -5.94
CA GLY A 726 -32.79 -13.99 -5.26
C GLY A 726 -32.69 -13.91 -3.73
N TRP A 727 -32.68 -12.71 -3.14
CA TRP A 727 -32.35 -12.56 -1.71
C TRP A 727 -33.52 -12.15 -0.80
N MET A 728 -34.65 -11.71 -1.36
CA MET A 728 -35.84 -11.31 -0.57
C MET A 728 -36.87 -12.44 -0.35
N ASP A 729 -36.77 -13.58 -1.05
CA ASP A 729 -37.69 -14.74 -0.88
C ASP A 729 -36.98 -15.98 -0.33
N THR A 730 -36.37 -15.87 0.87
CA THR A 730 -36.04 -17.05 1.69
C THR A 730 -36.83 -17.06 2.99
N SER A 731 -38.14 -17.27 2.84
CA SER A 731 -38.95 -17.78 3.94
C SER A 731 -38.53 -19.23 4.23
N ARG A 732 -37.85 -19.40 5.38
CA ARG A 732 -37.83 -20.58 6.26
C ARG A 732 -38.33 -21.90 5.65
N SER A 733 -37.41 -22.83 5.44
CA SER A 733 -37.65 -24.23 5.82
C SER A 733 -36.35 -24.84 6.33
N ALA A 734 -36.35 -25.09 7.64
CA ALA A 734 -35.34 -25.85 8.33
C ALA A 734 -35.42 -27.31 7.87
N SER A 735 -34.34 -27.82 7.28
CA SER A 735 -34.08 -29.25 7.23
C SER A 735 -32.57 -29.49 7.25
N THR A 736 -32.13 -29.96 8.41
CA THR A 736 -30.91 -30.68 8.78
C THR A 736 -30.12 -31.31 7.61
N PRO A 737 -28.78 -31.20 7.60
CA PRO A 737 -27.95 -31.89 6.61
C PRO A 737 -27.55 -33.29 7.10
N PRO A 738 -27.49 -34.32 6.24
CA PRO A 738 -26.72 -35.51 6.54
C PRO A 738 -25.28 -35.35 6.05
N VAL A 739 -24.38 -35.62 6.99
CA VAL A 739 -22.95 -35.88 6.81
C VAL A 739 -22.74 -37.12 5.94
N ARG A 740 -21.86 -37.01 4.93
CA ARG A 740 -20.89 -38.02 4.43
C ARG A 740 -20.41 -37.58 3.03
N SER A 741 -19.27 -37.97 2.49
CA SER A 741 -17.95 -38.43 2.94
C SER A 741 -17.23 -38.74 1.62
N THR A 742 -15.92 -38.48 1.57
CA THR A 742 -14.91 -39.16 0.73
C THR A 742 -15.04 -39.17 -0.81
N MET A 743 -13.97 -38.65 -1.43
CA MET A 743 -13.20 -39.24 -2.55
C MET A 743 -13.93 -39.48 -3.89
N ALA A 744 -13.55 -38.70 -4.91
CA ALA A 744 -12.93 -39.19 -6.15
C ALA A 744 -12.94 -38.09 -7.24
N PRO A 745 -11.86 -37.93 -8.03
CA PRO A 745 -11.85 -37.10 -9.22
C PRO A 745 -12.18 -37.93 -10.48
N PRO A 746 -12.82 -37.33 -11.48
CA PRO A 746 -12.55 -37.69 -12.87
C PRO A 746 -12.13 -36.42 -13.63
N GLY A 747 -11.31 -36.43 -14.68
CA GLY A 747 -11.04 -37.46 -15.66
C GLY A 747 -10.96 -36.72 -16.99
N ARG A 748 -9.79 -36.77 -17.64
CA ARG A 748 -9.46 -36.09 -18.89
C ARG A 748 -10.23 -36.66 -20.10
N ILE A 749 -10.69 -35.75 -20.99
CA ILE A 749 -10.68 -35.82 -22.50
C ILE A 749 -11.67 -36.85 -23.14
N PRO A 750 -12.23 -36.69 -24.39
CA PRO A 750 -11.85 -35.85 -25.53
C PRO A 750 -12.96 -35.06 -26.29
N SER A 751 -12.47 -34.15 -27.13
CA SER A 751 -13.03 -33.64 -28.39
C SER A 751 -13.64 -34.69 -29.33
N VAL A 752 -14.68 -34.31 -30.10
CA VAL A 752 -14.92 -34.62 -31.55
C VAL A 752 -16.21 -33.91 -32.03
N PRO A 753 -16.38 -33.62 -33.34
CA PRO A 753 -17.11 -32.46 -33.86
C PRO A 753 -18.33 -32.78 -34.76
N LEU A 754 -19.02 -31.68 -35.15
CA LEU A 754 -19.74 -31.43 -36.42
C LEU A 754 -21.07 -32.14 -36.76
N GLU A 755 -21.85 -31.38 -37.56
CA GLU A 755 -23.02 -31.72 -38.41
C GLU A 755 -24.43 -31.68 -37.75
N ARG A 756 -25.31 -30.73 -38.10
CA ARG A 756 -26.08 -30.49 -39.34
C ARG A 756 -27.38 -31.30 -39.36
N ILE A 757 -28.53 -30.62 -39.37
CA ILE A 757 -29.86 -30.93 -39.95
C ILE A 757 -30.78 -29.77 -39.49
N MET A 758 -31.08 -28.78 -40.33
CA MET A 758 -32.30 -28.66 -41.15
C MET A 758 -33.60 -28.91 -40.37
N GLU A 759 -34.41 -27.88 -40.18
CA GLU A 759 -35.82 -27.83 -40.64
C GLU A 759 -36.48 -26.49 -40.23
N THR A 760 -36.83 -25.72 -41.25
CA THR A 760 -37.88 -24.68 -41.26
C THR A 760 -39.25 -25.37 -41.37
N PRO A 761 -40.40 -24.76 -40.97
CA PRO A 761 -41.05 -23.61 -41.63
C PRO A 761 -41.59 -22.59 -40.60
N GLY A 762 -42.00 -21.35 -40.87
CA GLY A 762 -42.61 -20.67 -42.02
C GLY A 762 -43.69 -19.71 -41.44
N LEU A 763 -44.05 -18.64 -42.19
CA LEU A 763 -45.03 -17.56 -41.87
C LEU A 763 -44.43 -16.39 -41.06
N ASN A 764 -44.56 -15.10 -41.38
CA ASN A 764 -45.26 -14.31 -42.38
C ASN A 764 -44.47 -12.98 -42.52
N GLU A 765 -44.07 -12.56 -43.72
CA GLU A 765 -44.75 -11.52 -44.53
C GLU A 765 -45.12 -10.22 -43.78
N GLY A 766 -44.49 -9.11 -44.17
CA GLY A 766 -44.81 -7.78 -43.66
C GLY A 766 -43.90 -6.67 -44.18
N LEU A 767 -43.98 -6.43 -45.49
CA LEU A 767 -43.49 -5.28 -46.29
C LEU A 767 -43.21 -3.96 -45.53
N GLY A 768 -42.10 -3.29 -45.89
CA GLY A 768 -41.85 -1.91 -45.47
C GLY A 768 -40.52 -1.29 -45.92
N SER A 769 -40.28 -1.24 -47.23
CA SER A 769 -39.23 -0.43 -47.85
C SER A 769 -39.48 1.07 -47.62
N MET A 770 -38.57 1.80 -46.97
CA MET A 770 -38.38 3.25 -47.16
C MET A 770 -36.94 3.67 -46.79
N SER A 771 -36.20 4.15 -47.79
CA SER A 771 -35.23 5.26 -47.80
C SER A 771 -34.55 5.67 -46.47
N SER A 772 -33.22 5.60 -46.35
CA SER A 772 -32.29 6.66 -46.80
C SER A 772 -32.78 8.08 -46.51
N THR A 773 -32.45 8.64 -45.35
CA THR A 773 -31.92 10.01 -45.20
C THR A 773 -31.36 10.23 -43.79
N ARG A 774 -30.06 10.48 -43.76
CA ARG A 774 -29.26 11.03 -42.68
C ARG A 774 -29.65 12.51 -42.45
N PRO A 775 -29.79 13.01 -41.22
CA PRO A 775 -29.62 14.43 -40.97
C PRO A 775 -28.30 14.67 -40.23
N GLU A 776 -27.48 15.53 -40.84
CA GLU A 776 -26.46 16.30 -40.16
C GLU A 776 -27.12 17.21 -39.11
N LEU A 777 -26.60 17.24 -37.90
CA LEU A 777 -26.78 18.38 -36.99
C LEU A 777 -25.41 18.79 -36.44
N ARG A 778 -24.88 19.85 -37.05
CA ARG A 778 -23.94 20.79 -36.44
C ARG A 778 -24.70 21.70 -35.48
N ALA A 779 -23.91 22.23 -34.53
CA ALA A 779 -24.15 23.39 -33.69
C ALA A 779 -25.05 23.20 -32.47
N LEU A 780 -24.42 23.04 -31.30
CA LEU A 780 -24.61 23.96 -30.18
C LEU A 780 -23.28 24.02 -29.40
N GLY A 781 -22.69 25.21 -29.35
CA GLY A 781 -21.53 25.50 -28.53
C GLY A 781 -21.94 25.68 -27.07
N LEU A 782 -21.30 24.93 -26.18
CA LEU A 782 -21.26 25.21 -24.76
C LEU A 782 -19.80 25.12 -24.32
N GLY A 783 -19.29 26.26 -23.84
CA GLY A 783 -17.91 26.42 -23.40
C GLY A 783 -17.61 25.56 -22.18
N LEU A 784 -16.51 24.82 -22.25
CA LEU A 784 -15.89 24.18 -21.11
C LEU A 784 -14.97 25.18 -20.39
N PRO A 785 -14.95 25.21 -19.05
CA PRO A 785 -14.00 26.03 -18.31
C PRO A 785 -12.59 25.44 -18.42
N SER A 786 -11.64 26.30 -18.80
CA SER A 786 -10.20 26.07 -18.81
C SER A 786 -9.67 25.75 -17.42
N THR A 787 -9.32 24.49 -17.16
CA THR A 787 -8.50 24.13 -16.00
C THR A 787 -7.03 24.40 -16.32
N ARG A 788 -6.56 25.57 -15.90
CA ARG A 788 -5.13 25.88 -15.79
C ARG A 788 -4.46 24.84 -14.87
N ARG A 789 -3.56 24.07 -15.46
CA ARG A 789 -2.58 23.21 -14.79
C ARG A 789 -1.57 24.12 -14.06
N PRO A 790 -1.34 24.00 -12.73
CA PRO A 790 -0.22 24.67 -12.11
C PRO A 790 1.08 23.94 -12.47
N ALA A 791 2.10 24.72 -12.80
CA ALA A 791 3.45 24.26 -13.08
C ALA A 791 4.02 23.50 -11.87
N SER A 792 4.46 22.27 -12.11
CA SER A 792 5.26 21.48 -11.19
C SER A 792 6.60 22.19 -10.93
N ALA A 793 6.89 22.45 -9.66
CA ALA A 793 8.19 22.91 -9.18
C ALA A 793 9.29 21.86 -9.48
N PRO A 794 10.55 22.29 -9.69
CA PRO A 794 11.65 21.36 -9.93
C PRO A 794 12.01 20.59 -8.65
N ALA A 795 12.27 19.30 -8.80
CA ALA A 795 12.67 18.40 -7.72
C ALA A 795 13.96 18.89 -7.02
N PRO A 796 14.08 18.73 -5.69
CA PRO A 796 15.31 19.05 -4.97
C PRO A 796 16.43 18.09 -5.38
N ALA A 797 17.62 18.64 -5.58
CA ALA A 797 18.82 17.86 -5.86
C ALA A 797 19.11 16.88 -4.70
N PRO A 798 19.59 15.66 -4.99
CA PRO A 798 19.91 14.67 -3.96
C PRO A 798 21.04 15.18 -3.06
N ALA A 799 20.92 14.88 -1.76
CA ALA A 799 21.86 15.30 -0.73
C ALA A 799 23.28 14.76 -1.02
N PRO A 800 24.35 15.47 -0.60
CA PRO A 800 25.74 15.09 -0.87
C PRO A 800 26.16 13.73 -0.26
N ALA A 801 25.38 13.15 0.65
CA ALA A 801 25.62 11.84 1.24
C ALA A 801 25.41 10.68 0.24
N ASP A 802 24.40 10.75 -0.63
CA ASP A 802 24.08 9.69 -1.61
C ASP A 802 25.15 9.56 -2.70
N ARG A 803 25.86 10.67 -2.99
CA ARG A 803 27.01 10.68 -3.91
C ARG A 803 28.26 10.02 -3.32
N ARG A 804 28.40 9.98 -1.99
CA ARG A 804 29.53 9.30 -1.33
C ARG A 804 29.33 7.79 -1.32
N ILE A 805 28.11 7.33 -1.01
CA ILE A 805 27.75 5.90 -1.01
C ILE A 805 27.85 5.32 -2.43
N SER A 806 27.33 6.03 -3.44
CA SER A 806 27.44 5.60 -4.84
C SER A 806 28.89 5.52 -5.34
N ARG A 807 29.79 6.36 -4.81
CA ARG A 807 31.22 6.37 -5.18
C ARG A 807 32.00 5.28 -4.44
N ALA A 808 31.67 5.01 -3.18
CA ALA A 808 32.24 3.90 -2.41
C ALA A 808 31.85 2.54 -2.99
N LEU A 809 30.57 2.36 -3.38
CA LEU A 809 30.11 1.14 -4.07
C LEU A 809 30.76 0.97 -5.44
N SER A 810 30.98 2.06 -6.18
CA SER A 810 31.67 1.99 -7.47
C SER A 810 33.15 1.61 -7.31
N MET A 811 33.83 2.08 -6.25
CA MET A 811 35.23 1.72 -5.97
C MET A 811 35.35 0.27 -5.44
N ALA A 812 34.39 -0.21 -4.65
CA ALA A 812 34.36 -1.60 -4.18
C ALA A 812 34.16 -2.59 -5.34
N LEU A 813 33.25 -2.28 -6.28
CA LEU A 813 33.05 -3.09 -7.49
C LEU A 813 34.23 -3.04 -8.47
N GLU A 814 35.00 -1.96 -8.47
CA GLU A 814 36.21 -1.85 -9.29
C GLU A 814 37.38 -2.63 -8.65
N ALA A 815 37.48 -2.67 -7.32
CA ALA A 815 38.43 -3.50 -6.59
C ALA A 815 38.13 -5.00 -6.73
N GLU A 816 36.86 -5.40 -6.67
CA GLU A 816 36.43 -6.80 -6.83
C GLU A 816 36.66 -7.30 -8.27
N ASN A 817 36.56 -6.43 -9.28
CA ASN A 817 36.89 -6.79 -10.66
C ASN A 817 38.40 -6.91 -10.91
N MET A 818 39.25 -6.26 -10.12
CA MET A 818 40.71 -6.39 -10.25
C MET A 818 41.24 -7.66 -9.61
N THR A 819 40.62 -8.15 -8.52
CA THR A 819 41.02 -9.39 -7.85
C THR A 819 40.56 -10.66 -8.58
N LEU A 820 39.57 -10.55 -9.49
CA LEU A 820 39.10 -11.65 -10.33
C LEU A 820 39.92 -11.85 -11.63
N THR A 821 40.96 -11.02 -11.85
CA THR A 821 41.82 -11.08 -13.05
C THR A 821 43.28 -11.47 -12.79
N GLU A 822 43.60 -11.88 -11.56
CA GLU A 822 44.83 -12.63 -11.21
C GLU A 822 44.47 -14.09 -10.91
#